data_AF-A0A6N2CED6-F1
#
_entry.id   AF-A0A6N2CED6-F1
#
_cell.length_a   1.000
_cell.length_b   1.000
_cell.length_c   1.000
_cell.angle_alpha   90.00
_cell.angle_beta   90.00
_cell.angle_gamma   90.00
#
_symmetry.space_group_name_H-M   'P 1'
#
loop_
_entity.id
_entity.type
_entity.pdbx_description
1 polymer ?
#
loop_
_entity_poly.entity_id
_entity_poly.type
_entity_poly.pdbx_seq_one_letter_code
_entity_poly.pdbx_strand_id
1 'polypeptide(L)'
;MSFFATTTPTFADTTSEKIRLMADALRARDSGDLQTAQQNAEALVRLAPDNENAQRLLASINSEIERRDGGSAVFGRASEADLARATAPSTATTRESGVLAGAEAQQAEKISAARRAASDARKLADLGAYDDANALISEARGNLDVNVATAPVLNELDSAAAYVLLSNARQLASEGRSAEANELLANYRQAGGDAATASRVTQGMIQELRNPRNYDIAEVSPAYVESQQQIAELIGRGRHQFLQGDYEGAIRTFQDVEARDPNNAEAKLFQERLAAIITTVHEQNRYKTRQQMLAEVNQAWDRPKVFDVERTRLDDDVRDQTILEKLRTITIPRVNFQGMELTRVIETLSELSVDRDPDGVGVNMIPLFDANTNNPRVNINVRNLSLDEILTFITQQVNFAYDVGSSAVTITPTDQRGERADLVTDFFPITRATVIRLTGVRGGGGGSGGRASSDPFAVATPEPRGGGASQSDEVEQLQRFFQSAGVNFEISGASLAFDGEQLIVTQTTRNLDRMRTILRNYDETKQVEIEAKFLEVAQNDLEELGFDWMVGGNNAMFNTQSRNLTEAFSLSERGSQIRITSADTPAVGDPNDPFSTPASAGLNERVDFFPPQIPGVLDLGTGAGAIANIGWNLGRYPVDVAIRALSRKTGSDLMSAPKVTVLSGKRATITVAQELRYPESYGDIDSQVSQASGGSIGGGGGNASVTITAGTPRDFTVRNVGVEMAVTPNVENN
;
A
#
# COMPACT_ATOMS: atom_id res chain seq x y z
N MET A 1 35.65 -39.13 -32.18
CA MET A 1 34.59 -38.84 -33.17
C MET A 1 35.25 -38.04 -34.29
N SER A 2 35.58 -38.74 -35.36
CA SER A 2 36.33 -38.20 -36.51
C SER A 2 35.39 -37.45 -37.44
N PHE A 3 35.87 -36.32 -37.93
CA PHE A 3 35.32 -35.59 -39.07
C PHE A 3 35.38 -36.46 -40.32
N PHE A 4 34.23 -36.67 -40.97
CA PHE A 4 34.15 -37.10 -42.37
C PHE A 4 33.40 -36.04 -43.15
N ALA A 5 34.15 -35.25 -43.92
CA ALA A 5 33.63 -34.40 -44.96
C ALA A 5 33.30 -35.27 -46.19
N THR A 6 32.01 -35.33 -46.54
CA THR A 6 31.54 -35.90 -47.80
C THR A 6 31.67 -34.86 -48.91
N THR A 7 32.51 -35.18 -49.90
CA THR A 7 32.64 -34.49 -51.18
C THR A 7 31.38 -34.71 -52.04
N THR A 8 30.68 -33.62 -52.35
CA THR A 8 29.63 -33.55 -53.38
C THR A 8 30.17 -32.90 -54.66
N PRO A 9 29.66 -33.28 -55.85
CA PRO A 9 30.27 -32.96 -57.13
C PRO A 9 30.13 -31.48 -57.51
N THR A 10 31.14 -30.99 -58.25
CA THR A 10 31.26 -29.64 -58.80
C THR A 10 30.11 -29.28 -59.74
N PHE A 11 29.13 -28.53 -59.22
CA PHE A 11 28.15 -27.77 -60.01
C PHE A 11 28.19 -26.26 -59.72
N ALA A 12 29.07 -25.81 -58.81
CA ALA A 12 29.11 -24.43 -58.36
C ALA A 12 29.72 -23.45 -59.38
N ASP A 13 30.58 -23.91 -60.30
CA ASP A 13 31.39 -22.99 -61.13
C ASP A 13 30.58 -22.31 -62.25
N THR A 14 29.65 -23.04 -62.88
CA THR A 14 28.91 -22.51 -64.05
C THR A 14 27.89 -21.43 -63.70
N THR A 15 27.36 -21.41 -62.47
CA THR A 15 26.37 -20.40 -62.06
C THR A 15 27.06 -19.10 -61.65
N SER A 16 28.15 -19.20 -60.90
CA SER A 16 28.99 -18.05 -60.53
C SER A 16 29.64 -17.40 -61.76
N GLU A 17 30.09 -18.20 -62.73
CA GLU A 17 30.65 -17.70 -63.98
C GLU A 17 29.60 -17.01 -64.86
N LYS A 18 28.36 -17.52 -64.93
CA LYS A 18 27.24 -16.85 -65.62
C LYS A 18 26.88 -15.51 -65.00
N ILE A 19 26.83 -15.43 -63.67
CA ILE A 19 26.54 -14.18 -62.96
C ILE A 19 27.66 -13.17 -63.19
N ARG A 20 28.92 -13.61 -63.16
CA ARG A 20 30.07 -12.75 -63.43
C ARG A 20 30.06 -12.22 -64.86
N LEU A 21 29.88 -13.08 -65.86
CA LEU A 21 29.82 -12.69 -67.27
C LEU A 21 28.65 -11.75 -67.55
N MET A 22 27.48 -11.95 -66.91
CA MET A 22 26.34 -11.04 -67.02
C MET A 22 26.65 -9.68 -66.39
N ALA A 23 27.25 -9.65 -65.20
CA ALA A 23 27.61 -8.40 -64.52
C ALA A 23 28.70 -7.62 -65.27
N ASP A 24 29.71 -8.31 -65.80
CA ASP A 24 30.81 -7.70 -66.55
C ASP A 24 30.35 -7.21 -67.94
N ALA A 25 29.43 -7.92 -68.60
CA ALA A 25 28.81 -7.46 -69.84
C ALA A 25 27.97 -6.19 -69.63
N LEU A 26 27.17 -6.14 -68.57
CA LEU A 26 26.38 -4.94 -68.22
C LEU A 26 27.27 -3.76 -67.84
N ARG A 27 28.28 -3.99 -67.00
CA ARG A 27 29.25 -2.96 -66.60
C ARG A 27 30.00 -2.38 -67.81
N ALA A 28 30.47 -3.24 -68.71
CA ALA A 28 31.17 -2.82 -69.93
C ALA A 28 30.25 -2.03 -70.89
N ARG A 29 28.97 -2.43 -71.00
CA ARG A 29 27.97 -1.70 -71.78
C ARG A 29 27.73 -0.30 -71.20
N ASP A 30 27.53 -0.22 -69.89
CA ASP A 30 27.24 1.05 -69.19
C ASP A 30 28.46 1.99 -69.18
N SER A 31 29.69 1.45 -69.22
CA SER A 31 30.92 2.24 -69.43
C SER A 31 31.19 2.59 -70.90
N GLY A 32 30.36 2.12 -71.83
CA GLY A 32 30.48 2.41 -73.26
C GLY A 32 31.54 1.60 -74.02
N ASP A 33 32.13 0.57 -73.42
CA ASP A 33 33.06 -0.37 -74.09
C ASP A 33 32.27 -1.53 -74.70
N LEU A 34 31.68 -1.26 -75.86
CA LEU A 34 30.73 -2.17 -76.50
C LEU A 34 31.39 -3.46 -77.04
N GLN A 35 32.68 -3.43 -77.38
CA GLN A 35 33.40 -4.62 -77.84
C GLN A 35 33.62 -5.62 -76.70
N THR A 36 34.05 -5.14 -75.53
CA THR A 36 34.20 -6.00 -74.34
C THR A 36 32.84 -6.49 -73.84
N ALA A 37 31.80 -5.63 -73.90
CA ALA A 37 30.43 -6.02 -73.57
C ALA A 37 29.89 -7.14 -74.47
N GLN A 38 30.15 -7.05 -75.79
CA GLN A 38 29.76 -8.05 -76.77
C GLN A 38 30.46 -9.39 -76.51
N GLN A 39 31.77 -9.39 -76.28
CA GLN A 39 32.54 -10.61 -76.01
C GLN A 39 32.05 -11.34 -74.76
N ASN A 40 31.78 -10.61 -73.67
CA ASN A 40 31.26 -11.20 -72.43
C ASN A 40 29.82 -11.71 -72.59
N ALA A 41 28.96 -10.99 -73.33
CA ALA A 41 27.60 -11.43 -73.62
C ALA A 41 27.57 -12.67 -74.55
N GLU A 42 28.46 -12.77 -75.53
CA GLU A 42 28.62 -13.97 -76.37
C GLU A 42 29.11 -15.17 -75.56
N ALA A 43 30.09 -14.97 -74.68
CA ALA A 43 30.57 -16.03 -73.78
C ALA A 43 29.45 -16.53 -72.86
N LEU A 44 28.61 -15.61 -72.36
CA LEU A 44 27.42 -15.94 -71.57
C LEU A 44 26.38 -16.75 -72.37
N VAL A 45 26.10 -16.37 -73.61
CA VAL A 45 25.17 -17.10 -74.50
C VAL A 45 25.72 -18.47 -74.88
N ARG A 46 27.05 -18.62 -75.06
CA ARG A 46 27.67 -19.95 -75.28
C ARG A 46 27.54 -20.87 -74.05
N LEU A 47 27.60 -20.31 -72.83
CA LEU A 47 27.47 -21.08 -71.58
C LEU A 47 26.00 -21.35 -71.16
N ALA A 48 25.07 -20.53 -71.66
CA ALA A 48 23.63 -20.62 -71.36
C ALA A 48 22.80 -20.27 -72.61
N PRO A 49 22.80 -21.14 -73.65
CA PRO A 49 22.14 -20.86 -74.92
C PRO A 49 20.62 -20.69 -74.79
N ASP A 50 19.99 -21.32 -73.81
CA ASP A 50 18.53 -21.25 -73.59
C ASP A 50 18.11 -20.03 -72.74
N ASN A 51 19.05 -19.18 -72.30
CA ASN A 51 18.73 -18.01 -71.46
C ASN A 51 18.29 -16.82 -72.33
N GLU A 52 16.98 -16.59 -72.40
CA GLU A 52 16.39 -15.47 -73.16
C GLU A 52 16.98 -14.10 -72.76
N ASN A 53 17.30 -13.88 -71.48
CA ASN A 53 17.84 -12.61 -71.02
C ASN A 53 19.26 -12.36 -71.55
N ALA A 54 20.08 -13.42 -71.68
CA ALA A 54 21.42 -13.32 -72.25
C ALA A 54 21.37 -13.05 -73.77
N GLN A 55 20.44 -13.68 -74.48
CA GLN A 55 20.22 -13.42 -75.91
C GLN A 55 19.73 -11.98 -76.16
N ARG A 56 18.79 -11.49 -75.35
CA ARG A 56 18.30 -10.09 -75.41
C ARG A 56 19.42 -9.10 -75.10
N LEU A 57 20.28 -9.39 -74.12
CA LEU A 57 21.43 -8.55 -73.79
C LEU A 57 22.40 -8.46 -74.99
N LEU A 58 22.77 -9.59 -75.60
CA LEU A 58 23.64 -9.61 -76.79
C LEU A 58 23.01 -8.87 -77.98
N ALA A 59 21.71 -9.07 -78.24
CA ALA A 59 20.99 -8.37 -79.30
C ALA A 59 20.96 -6.85 -79.07
N SER A 60 20.76 -6.42 -77.81
CA SER A 60 20.79 -4.99 -77.46
C SER A 60 22.18 -4.38 -77.70
N ILE A 61 23.26 -5.07 -77.33
CA ILE A 61 24.63 -4.63 -77.52
C ILE A 61 24.99 -4.56 -79.01
N ASN A 62 24.59 -5.56 -79.82
CA ASN A 62 24.80 -5.53 -81.27
C ASN A 62 24.05 -4.36 -81.93
N SER A 63 22.82 -4.06 -81.50
CA SER A 63 22.07 -2.89 -81.99
C SER A 63 22.74 -1.55 -81.62
N GLU A 64 23.42 -1.49 -80.48
CA GLU A 64 24.14 -0.30 -80.01
C GLU A 64 25.43 -0.10 -80.81
N ILE A 65 26.13 -1.20 -81.13
CA ILE A 65 27.30 -1.20 -82.02
C ILE A 65 26.90 -0.76 -83.43
N GLU A 66 25.81 -1.31 -84.00
CA GLU A 66 25.30 -0.90 -85.31
C GLU A 66 24.86 0.57 -85.34
N ARG A 67 24.29 1.09 -84.24
CA ARG A 67 23.97 2.52 -84.10
C ARG A 67 25.21 3.40 -83.99
N ARG A 68 26.31 2.93 -83.37
CA ARG A 68 27.57 3.68 -83.26
C ARG A 68 28.40 3.63 -84.53
N ASP A 69 28.48 2.48 -85.19
CA ASP A 69 29.15 2.31 -86.47
C ASP A 69 28.35 2.94 -87.63
N GLY A 70 27.03 3.12 -87.44
CA GLY A 70 26.10 3.82 -88.33
C GLY A 70 26.15 5.34 -88.26
N GLY A 71 27.33 5.92 -88.07
CA GLY A 71 27.53 7.36 -87.90
C GLY A 71 28.40 8.03 -88.97
N SER A 72 27.99 8.03 -90.25
CA SER A 72 28.13 9.19 -91.17
C SER A 72 27.56 8.89 -92.56
N ALA A 73 26.44 9.51 -92.91
CA ALA A 73 26.05 9.68 -94.31
C ALA A 73 25.29 11.01 -94.46
N VAL A 74 26.07 12.08 -94.65
CA VAL A 74 25.61 13.40 -95.12
C VAL A 74 25.81 13.43 -96.64
N PHE A 75 24.69 13.49 -97.36
CA PHE A 75 24.47 13.97 -98.74
C PHE A 75 25.18 13.30 -99.93
N GLY A 76 24.33 12.73 -100.81
CA GLY A 76 24.15 13.24 -102.18
C GLY A 76 25.20 12.88 -103.23
N ARG A 77 24.86 11.90 -104.09
CA ARG A 77 24.87 11.97 -105.56
C ARG A 77 24.74 10.55 -106.12
N ALA A 78 23.58 10.24 -106.67
CA ALA A 78 23.44 9.06 -107.53
C ALA A 78 23.92 9.42 -108.94
N SER A 79 24.94 8.72 -109.40
CA SER A 79 25.21 8.48 -110.81
C SER A 79 25.21 6.98 -111.01
N GLU A 80 24.24 6.46 -111.75
CA GLU A 80 24.32 5.12 -112.35
C GLU A 80 23.75 5.18 -113.77
N ALA A 81 24.68 5.17 -114.73
CA ALA A 81 24.59 4.46 -116.00
C ALA A 81 24.81 2.97 -115.70
N ASP A 82 24.34 1.96 -116.42
CA ASP A 82 23.63 1.83 -117.69
C ASP A 82 23.16 0.36 -117.73
N LEU A 83 22.02 0.05 -118.36
CA LEU A 83 21.86 -1.21 -119.10
C LEU A 83 20.71 -1.14 -120.12
N ALA A 84 21.13 -0.97 -121.37
CA ALA A 84 20.63 -1.61 -122.60
C ALA A 84 19.21 -1.31 -123.14
N ARG A 85 19.14 -0.24 -123.95
CA ARG A 85 18.73 -0.18 -125.38
C ARG A 85 17.82 -1.29 -125.94
N ALA A 86 16.63 -0.91 -126.44
CA ALA A 86 16.35 -0.85 -127.89
C ALA A 86 14.97 -0.24 -128.25
N THR A 87 15.04 0.80 -129.09
CA THR A 87 14.11 1.18 -130.18
C THR A 87 12.67 1.61 -129.89
N ALA A 88 12.45 2.93 -129.95
CA ALA A 88 11.26 3.57 -130.51
C ALA A 88 11.19 3.35 -132.06
N PRO A 89 10.13 3.72 -132.81
CA PRO A 89 9.03 4.62 -132.44
C PRO A 89 7.62 4.22 -132.91
N SER A 90 6.59 4.94 -132.44
CA SER A 90 5.73 5.81 -133.28
C SER A 90 4.28 5.92 -132.81
N THR A 91 3.72 7.10 -133.13
CA THR A 91 2.30 7.47 -133.22
C THR A 91 1.51 7.73 -131.94
N ALA A 92 1.30 9.03 -131.71
CA ALA A 92 0.19 9.59 -130.98
C ALA A 92 -1.15 9.17 -131.58
N THR A 93 -2.14 8.85 -130.73
CA THR A 93 -3.54 9.35 -130.75
C THR A 93 -4.25 8.83 -129.48
N THR A 94 -5.20 9.63 -128.98
CA THR A 94 -6.20 9.35 -127.93
C THR A 94 -5.79 9.69 -126.48
N ARG A 95 -5.91 10.97 -126.15
CA ARG A 95 -6.08 11.46 -124.78
C ARG A 95 -7.53 11.29 -124.34
N GLU A 96 -7.70 10.94 -123.06
CA GLU A 96 -8.78 11.36 -122.11
C GLU A 96 -9.34 10.25 -121.19
N SER A 97 -8.94 8.98 -121.31
CA SER A 97 -9.35 7.93 -120.36
C SER A 97 -8.26 7.46 -119.37
N GLY A 98 -6.99 7.82 -119.60
CA GLY A 98 -5.86 7.34 -118.78
C GLY A 98 -5.47 8.21 -117.58
N VAL A 99 -5.85 9.49 -117.55
CA VAL A 99 -5.45 10.43 -116.48
C VAL A 99 -6.32 10.27 -115.22
N LEU A 100 -7.61 9.95 -115.40
CA LEU A 100 -8.52 9.60 -114.29
C LEU A 100 -8.17 8.23 -113.68
N ALA A 101 -7.88 7.22 -114.52
CA ALA A 101 -7.44 5.90 -114.03
C ALA A 101 -6.10 5.94 -113.29
N GLY A 102 -5.17 6.81 -113.70
CA GLY A 102 -3.89 7.03 -113.01
C GLY A 102 -4.05 7.73 -111.66
N ALA A 103 -4.94 8.73 -111.56
CA ALA A 103 -5.26 9.40 -110.30
C ALA A 103 -6.01 8.49 -109.32
N GLU A 104 -6.95 7.67 -109.82
CA GLU A 104 -7.65 6.65 -109.02
C GLU A 104 -6.70 5.54 -108.52
N ALA A 105 -5.72 5.12 -109.34
CA ALA A 105 -4.70 4.14 -108.93
C ALA A 105 -3.75 4.70 -107.86
N GLN A 106 -3.28 5.94 -107.98
CA GLN A 106 -2.47 6.61 -106.97
C GLN A 106 -3.24 6.80 -105.64
N GLN A 107 -4.53 7.12 -105.73
CA GLN A 107 -5.39 7.23 -104.54
C GLN A 107 -5.61 5.88 -103.85
N ALA A 108 -5.81 4.80 -104.63
CA ALA A 108 -5.93 3.45 -104.11
C ALA A 108 -4.64 2.98 -103.41
N GLU A 109 -3.46 3.34 -103.95
CA GLU A 109 -2.17 3.06 -103.34
C GLU A 109 -2.01 3.78 -101.99
N LYS A 110 -2.31 5.09 -101.93
CA LYS A 110 -2.30 5.87 -100.68
C LYS A 110 -3.25 5.30 -99.61
N ILE A 111 -4.45 4.88 -100.02
CA ILE A 111 -5.41 4.20 -99.13
C ILE A 111 -4.81 2.89 -98.59
N SER A 112 -4.20 2.06 -99.45
CA SER A 112 -3.57 0.80 -99.03
C SER A 112 -2.37 1.01 -98.11
N ALA A 113 -1.59 2.07 -98.33
CA ALA A 113 -0.47 2.45 -97.49
C ALA A 113 -0.94 2.94 -96.12
N ALA A 114 -2.00 3.77 -96.06
CA ALA A 114 -2.56 4.25 -94.81
C ALA A 114 -3.21 3.13 -93.97
N ARG A 115 -3.85 2.13 -94.59
CA ARG A 115 -4.33 0.94 -93.86
C ARG A 115 -3.19 0.12 -93.25
N ARG A 116 -2.10 -0.07 -94.01
CA ARG A 116 -0.89 -0.71 -93.48
C ARG A 116 -0.30 0.08 -92.33
N ALA A 117 -0.19 1.40 -92.47
CA ALA A 117 0.27 2.30 -91.41
C ALA A 117 -0.61 2.20 -90.15
N ALA A 118 -1.93 2.14 -90.28
CA ALA A 118 -2.84 1.93 -89.15
C ALA A 118 -2.59 0.60 -88.44
N SER A 119 -2.39 -0.49 -89.19
CA SER A 119 -2.06 -1.80 -88.63
C SER A 119 -0.68 -1.83 -87.97
N ASP A 120 0.31 -1.20 -88.58
CA ASP A 120 1.69 -1.21 -88.08
C ASP A 120 1.85 -0.29 -86.87
N ALA A 121 1.14 0.84 -86.82
CA ALA A 121 1.08 1.70 -85.65
C ALA A 121 0.52 0.97 -84.40
N ARG A 122 -0.48 0.09 -84.58
CA ARG A 122 -0.96 -0.76 -83.47
C ARG A 122 0.11 -1.74 -82.98
N LYS A 123 0.84 -2.38 -83.90
CA LYS A 123 1.96 -3.27 -83.53
C LYS A 123 3.07 -2.49 -82.81
N LEU A 124 3.40 -1.29 -83.28
CA LEU A 124 4.37 -0.42 -82.62
C LEU A 124 3.91 -0.04 -81.20
N ALA A 125 2.61 0.25 -81.02
CA ALA A 125 2.04 0.48 -79.69
C ALA A 125 2.12 -0.76 -78.78
N ASP A 126 1.89 -1.97 -79.31
CA ASP A 126 2.05 -3.22 -78.57
C ASP A 126 3.52 -3.47 -78.15
N LEU A 127 4.47 -2.93 -78.92
CA LEU A 127 5.90 -2.94 -78.61
C LEU A 127 6.35 -1.78 -77.70
N GLY A 128 5.45 -0.89 -77.30
CA GLY A 128 5.75 0.28 -76.47
C GLY A 128 6.35 1.47 -77.22
N ALA A 129 6.47 1.42 -78.55
CA ALA A 129 6.98 2.50 -79.39
C ALA A 129 5.86 3.50 -79.76
N TYR A 130 5.32 4.19 -78.74
CA TYR A 130 4.13 5.04 -78.89
C TYR A 130 4.39 6.31 -79.74
N ASP A 131 5.57 6.90 -79.64
CA ASP A 131 5.93 8.10 -80.42
C ASP A 131 6.08 7.76 -81.90
N ASP A 132 6.74 6.64 -82.21
CA ASP A 132 6.88 6.13 -83.58
C ASP A 132 5.51 5.76 -84.19
N ALA A 133 4.63 5.15 -83.39
CA ALA A 133 3.26 4.83 -83.80
C ALA A 133 2.45 6.11 -84.13
N ASN A 134 2.57 7.15 -83.30
CA ASN A 134 1.89 8.43 -83.51
C ASN A 134 2.46 9.19 -84.72
N ALA A 135 3.78 9.15 -84.93
CA ALA A 135 4.42 9.72 -86.11
C ALA A 135 3.93 9.04 -87.38
N LEU A 136 3.89 7.71 -87.40
CA LEU A 136 3.40 6.91 -88.53
C LEU A 136 1.93 7.20 -88.87
N ILE A 137 1.07 7.35 -87.86
CA ILE A 137 -0.34 7.74 -88.05
C ILE A 137 -0.44 9.16 -88.61
N SER A 138 0.34 10.10 -88.08
CA SER A 138 0.33 11.50 -88.52
C SER A 138 0.80 11.65 -89.97
N GLU A 139 1.84 10.93 -90.35
CA GLU A 139 2.35 10.86 -91.73
C GLU A 139 1.31 10.25 -92.67
N ALA A 140 0.72 9.11 -92.29
CA ALA A 140 -0.33 8.47 -93.08
C ALA A 140 -1.56 9.37 -93.27
N ARG A 141 -1.93 10.14 -92.24
CA ARG A 141 -3.03 11.11 -92.29
C ARG A 141 -2.71 12.30 -93.19
N GLY A 142 -1.47 12.82 -93.14
CA GLY A 142 -1.03 13.94 -93.97
C GLY A 142 -0.98 13.63 -95.47
N ASN A 143 -0.82 12.35 -95.82
CA ASN A 143 -0.77 11.87 -97.20
C ASN A 143 -2.15 11.60 -97.84
N LEU A 144 -3.24 11.65 -97.05
CA LEU A 144 -4.61 11.38 -97.49
C LEU A 144 -5.42 12.68 -97.69
N ASP A 145 -6.00 12.85 -98.88
CA ASP A 145 -6.97 13.92 -99.12
C ASP A 145 -8.33 13.58 -98.49
N VAL A 146 -8.99 14.56 -97.86
CA VAL A 146 -10.30 14.37 -97.20
C VAL A 146 -11.41 14.31 -98.24
N ASN A 147 -11.92 13.10 -98.52
CA ASN A 147 -13.05 12.87 -99.42
C ASN A 147 -13.88 11.65 -98.97
N VAL A 148 -15.00 11.39 -99.65
CA VAL A 148 -15.93 10.30 -99.28
C VAL A 148 -15.27 8.92 -99.36
N ALA A 149 -14.29 8.73 -100.25
CA ALA A 149 -13.59 7.45 -100.42
C ALA A 149 -12.50 7.20 -99.36
N THR A 150 -11.88 8.25 -98.81
CA THR A 150 -10.85 8.16 -97.77
C THR A 150 -11.40 8.21 -96.35
N ALA A 151 -12.63 8.69 -96.17
CA ALA A 151 -13.34 8.71 -94.88
C ALA A 151 -13.23 7.39 -94.07
N PRO A 152 -13.46 6.18 -94.62
CA PRO A 152 -13.33 4.94 -93.85
C PRO A 152 -11.90 4.66 -93.38
N VAL A 153 -10.90 5.09 -94.15
CA VAL A 153 -9.48 4.90 -93.82
C VAL A 153 -9.01 5.90 -92.77
N LEU A 154 -9.52 7.14 -92.83
CA LEU A 154 -9.30 8.14 -91.79
C LEU A 154 -9.90 7.68 -90.45
N ASN A 155 -11.11 7.10 -90.45
CA ASN A 155 -11.68 6.49 -89.25
C ASN A 155 -10.83 5.32 -88.73
N GLU A 156 -10.22 4.53 -89.61
CA GLU A 156 -9.30 3.46 -89.24
C GLU A 156 -8.02 4.01 -88.58
N LEU A 157 -7.45 5.09 -89.11
CA LEU A 157 -6.33 5.81 -88.50
C LEU A 157 -6.69 6.44 -87.15
N ASP A 158 -7.87 7.06 -87.02
CA ASP A 158 -8.35 7.62 -85.74
C ASP A 158 -8.55 6.49 -84.70
N SER A 159 -9.07 5.32 -85.12
CA SER A 159 -9.17 4.15 -84.24
C SER A 159 -7.80 3.59 -83.83
N ALA A 160 -6.80 3.67 -84.71
CA ALA A 160 -5.42 3.30 -84.40
C ALA A 160 -4.79 4.30 -83.42
N ALA A 161 -5.03 5.60 -83.58
CA ALA A 161 -4.58 6.63 -82.64
C ALA A 161 -5.20 6.44 -81.25
N ALA A 162 -6.50 6.15 -81.18
CA ALA A 162 -7.17 5.82 -79.93
C ALA A 162 -6.57 4.56 -79.29
N TYR A 163 -6.23 3.53 -80.08
CA TYR A 163 -5.55 2.33 -79.57
C TYR A 163 -4.18 2.66 -78.96
N VAL A 164 -3.35 3.46 -79.65
CA VAL A 164 -2.04 3.91 -79.16
C VAL A 164 -2.17 4.63 -77.81
N LEU A 165 -3.12 5.56 -77.71
CA LEU A 165 -3.39 6.31 -76.47
C LEU A 165 -3.82 5.38 -75.32
N LEU A 166 -4.70 4.42 -75.57
CA LEU A 166 -5.16 3.46 -74.57
C LEU A 166 -4.04 2.51 -74.10
N SER A 167 -3.23 2.01 -75.02
CA SER A 167 -2.09 1.13 -74.70
C SER A 167 -1.04 1.86 -73.87
N ASN A 168 -0.68 3.09 -74.25
CA ASN A 168 0.22 3.93 -73.47
C ASN A 168 -0.35 4.24 -72.07
N ALA A 169 -1.63 4.60 -71.98
CA ALA A 169 -2.28 4.82 -70.70
C ALA A 169 -2.25 3.58 -69.78
N ARG A 170 -2.41 2.37 -70.33
CA ARG A 170 -2.31 1.11 -69.55
C ARG A 170 -0.89 0.85 -69.07
N GLN A 171 0.10 1.14 -69.90
CA GLN A 171 1.50 1.02 -69.52
C GLN A 171 1.84 1.96 -68.36
N LEU A 172 1.50 3.25 -68.47
CA LEU A 172 1.70 4.22 -67.40
C LEU A 172 0.93 3.85 -66.12
N ALA A 173 -0.29 3.30 -66.25
CA ALA A 173 -1.05 2.78 -65.12
C ALA A 173 -0.32 1.63 -64.42
N SER A 174 0.32 0.71 -65.18
CA SER A 174 1.12 -0.38 -64.62
C SER A 174 2.40 0.08 -63.94
N GLU A 175 2.95 1.23 -64.35
CA GLU A 175 4.12 1.88 -63.75
C GLU A 175 3.77 2.73 -62.51
N GLY A 176 2.49 2.77 -62.10
CA GLY A 176 2.02 3.58 -60.97
C GLY A 176 1.88 5.08 -61.27
N ARG A 177 2.15 5.52 -62.51
CA ARG A 177 2.08 6.92 -62.98
C ARG A 177 0.63 7.32 -63.30
N SER A 178 -0.21 7.27 -62.27
CA SER A 178 -1.67 7.43 -62.36
C SER A 178 -2.13 8.79 -62.90
N ALA A 179 -1.36 9.86 -62.67
CA ALA A 179 -1.69 11.21 -63.16
C ALA A 179 -1.56 11.29 -64.69
N GLU A 180 -0.44 10.82 -65.23
CA GLU A 180 -0.14 10.84 -66.67
C GLU A 180 -1.02 9.85 -67.44
N ALA A 181 -1.28 8.67 -66.84
CA ALA A 181 -2.24 7.71 -67.38
C ALA A 181 -3.65 8.31 -67.52
N ASN A 182 -4.11 9.10 -66.55
CA ASN A 182 -5.43 9.74 -66.61
C ASN A 182 -5.52 10.82 -67.71
N GLU A 183 -4.43 11.54 -67.97
CA GLU A 183 -4.36 12.51 -69.07
C GLU A 183 -4.49 11.80 -70.43
N LEU A 184 -3.75 10.71 -70.64
CA LEU A 184 -3.87 9.91 -71.86
C LEU A 184 -5.24 9.26 -72.02
N LEU A 185 -5.90 8.84 -70.93
CA LEU A 185 -7.28 8.35 -70.97
C LEU A 185 -8.29 9.46 -71.31
N ALA A 186 -8.02 10.72 -70.94
CA ALA A 186 -8.83 11.85 -71.36
C ALA A 186 -8.68 12.11 -72.87
N ASN A 187 -7.43 12.07 -73.38
CA ASN A 187 -7.13 12.19 -74.81
C ASN A 187 -7.74 11.04 -75.62
N TYR A 188 -7.71 9.81 -75.09
CA TYR A 188 -8.37 8.64 -75.69
C TYR A 188 -9.88 8.84 -75.88
N ARG A 189 -10.57 9.43 -74.88
CA ARG A 189 -12.01 9.76 -75.00
C ARG A 189 -12.25 10.84 -76.05
N GLN A 190 -11.37 11.86 -76.13
CA GLN A 190 -11.47 12.92 -77.13
C GLN A 190 -11.26 12.39 -78.55
N ALA A 191 -10.41 11.37 -78.72
CA ALA A 191 -10.16 10.69 -80.00
C ALA A 191 -11.26 9.68 -80.41
N GLY A 192 -12.42 9.67 -79.73
CA GLY A 192 -13.54 8.78 -80.07
C GLY A 192 -13.47 7.38 -79.44
N GLY A 193 -12.56 7.17 -78.48
CA GLY A 193 -12.43 5.91 -77.74
C GLY A 193 -13.61 5.62 -76.79
N ASP A 194 -13.83 4.33 -76.50
CA ASP A 194 -14.92 3.88 -75.63
C ASP A 194 -14.75 4.39 -74.18
N ALA A 195 -15.71 5.21 -73.72
CA ALA A 195 -15.72 5.77 -72.38
C ALA A 195 -15.74 4.68 -71.29
N ALA A 196 -16.43 3.56 -71.51
CA ALA A 196 -16.51 2.48 -70.53
C ALA A 196 -15.15 1.79 -70.31
N THR A 197 -14.34 1.65 -71.37
CA THR A 197 -12.97 1.14 -71.28
C THR A 197 -12.07 2.11 -70.50
N ALA A 198 -12.16 3.41 -70.78
CA ALA A 198 -11.41 4.42 -70.04
C ALA A 198 -11.77 4.41 -68.55
N SER A 199 -13.07 4.36 -68.22
CA SER A 199 -13.54 4.28 -66.84
C SER A 199 -13.07 3.01 -66.12
N ARG A 200 -13.02 1.85 -66.80
CA ARG A 200 -12.49 0.60 -66.21
C ARG A 200 -11.03 0.72 -65.81
N VAL A 201 -10.18 1.30 -66.67
CA VAL A 201 -8.76 1.52 -66.36
C VAL A 201 -8.61 2.51 -65.20
N THR A 202 -9.35 3.62 -65.21
CA THR A 202 -9.36 4.58 -64.10
C THR A 202 -9.81 3.94 -62.78
N GLN A 203 -10.86 3.12 -62.79
CA GLN A 203 -11.33 2.41 -61.59
C GLN A 203 -10.30 1.40 -61.08
N GLY A 204 -9.62 0.67 -61.97
CA GLY A 204 -8.51 -0.23 -61.60
C GLY A 204 -7.38 0.51 -60.88
N MET A 205 -6.94 1.65 -61.43
CA MET A 205 -5.91 2.50 -60.78
C MET A 205 -6.38 3.01 -59.40
N ILE A 206 -7.63 3.46 -59.29
CA ILE A 206 -8.20 3.92 -58.02
C ILE A 206 -8.28 2.79 -57.00
N GLN A 207 -8.60 1.56 -57.42
CA GLN A 207 -8.65 0.40 -56.54
C GLN A 207 -7.26 0.03 -56.01
N GLU A 208 -6.24 0.04 -56.88
CA GLU A 208 -4.85 -0.22 -56.48
C GLU A 208 -4.32 0.86 -55.52
N LEU A 209 -4.65 2.14 -55.77
CA LEU A 209 -4.28 3.24 -54.88
C LEU A 209 -5.03 3.19 -53.54
N ARG A 210 -6.23 2.60 -53.50
CA ARG A 210 -7.01 2.45 -52.27
C ARG A 210 -6.67 1.20 -51.47
N ASN A 211 -5.90 0.28 -52.05
CA ASN A 211 -5.57 -0.98 -51.41
C ASN A 211 -4.54 -0.74 -50.29
N PRO A 212 -4.92 -0.87 -49.00
CA PRO A 212 -4.01 -0.56 -47.88
C PRO A 212 -2.78 -1.47 -47.83
N ARG A 213 -2.83 -2.64 -48.48
CA ARG A 213 -1.72 -3.61 -48.51
C ARG A 213 -0.55 -3.18 -49.40
N ASN A 214 -0.76 -2.19 -50.28
CA ASN A 214 0.26 -1.70 -51.20
C ASN A 214 1.18 -0.66 -50.55
N TYR A 215 0.90 -0.24 -49.30
CA TYR A 215 1.67 0.76 -48.57
C TYR A 215 2.34 0.13 -47.35
N ASP A 216 3.64 0.41 -47.17
CA ASP A 216 4.33 0.06 -45.94
C ASP A 216 3.94 1.05 -44.83
N ILE A 217 3.59 0.52 -43.66
CA ILE A 217 3.28 1.33 -42.48
C ILE A 217 4.47 2.20 -42.04
N ALA A 218 5.70 1.76 -42.31
CA ALA A 218 6.90 2.54 -42.03
C ALA A 218 7.00 3.82 -42.88
N GLU A 219 6.49 3.79 -44.11
CA GLU A 219 6.43 4.96 -45.00
C GLU A 219 5.23 5.85 -44.67
N VAL A 220 4.09 5.25 -44.31
CA VAL A 220 2.84 5.97 -44.00
C VAL A 220 2.87 6.62 -42.62
N SER A 221 3.45 5.96 -41.62
CA SER A 221 3.52 6.45 -40.24
C SER A 221 4.82 6.03 -39.54
N PRO A 222 5.96 6.70 -39.84
CA PRO A 222 7.25 6.39 -39.22
C PRO A 222 7.23 6.49 -37.69
N ALA A 223 6.56 7.51 -37.15
CA ALA A 223 6.47 7.75 -35.71
C ALA A 223 5.71 6.62 -34.96
N TYR A 224 4.70 6.02 -35.61
CA TYR A 224 4.00 4.88 -35.04
C TYR A 224 4.93 3.67 -34.92
N VAL A 225 5.71 3.37 -35.96
CA VAL A 225 6.66 2.25 -35.96
C VAL A 225 7.76 2.46 -34.90
N GLU A 226 8.28 3.68 -34.77
CA GLU A 226 9.25 4.02 -33.72
C GLU A 226 8.66 3.82 -32.31
N SER A 227 7.42 4.28 -32.10
CA SER A 227 6.71 4.09 -30.82
C SER A 227 6.53 2.59 -30.50
N GLN A 228 6.17 1.77 -31.48
CA GLN A 228 6.06 0.32 -31.31
C GLN A 228 7.39 -0.35 -30.94
N GLN A 229 8.51 0.10 -31.51
CA GLN A 229 9.84 -0.39 -31.14
C GLN A 229 10.21 -0.04 -29.69
N GLN A 230 9.93 1.21 -29.26
CA GLN A 230 10.16 1.65 -27.88
C GLN A 230 9.30 0.84 -26.89
N ILE A 231 8.03 0.59 -27.23
CA ILE A 231 7.12 -0.25 -26.43
C ILE A 231 7.69 -1.66 -26.30
N ALA A 232 8.18 -2.27 -27.39
CA ALA A 232 8.77 -3.59 -27.36
C ALA A 232 10.02 -3.68 -26.46
N GLU A 233 10.87 -2.64 -26.47
CA GLU A 233 12.03 -2.57 -25.57
C GLU A 233 11.61 -2.49 -24.09
N LEU A 234 10.64 -1.62 -23.77
CA LEU A 234 10.10 -1.48 -22.42
C LEU A 234 9.47 -2.77 -21.92
N ILE A 235 8.70 -3.47 -22.76
CA ILE A 235 8.16 -4.79 -22.45
C ILE A 235 9.28 -5.79 -22.12
N GLY A 236 10.33 -5.84 -22.96
CA GLY A 236 11.49 -6.71 -22.71
C GLY A 236 12.16 -6.42 -21.37
N ARG A 237 12.34 -5.14 -21.03
CA ARG A 237 12.89 -4.69 -19.75
C ARG A 237 11.99 -5.08 -18.57
N GLY A 238 10.70 -4.80 -18.66
CA GLY A 238 9.72 -5.11 -17.61
C GLY A 238 9.65 -6.61 -17.32
N ARG A 239 9.70 -7.46 -18.35
CA ARG A 239 9.79 -8.92 -18.20
C ARG A 239 11.06 -9.35 -17.46
N HIS A 240 12.21 -8.75 -17.81
CA HIS A 240 13.46 -9.08 -17.14
C HIS A 240 13.42 -8.70 -15.65
N GLN A 241 12.95 -7.50 -15.32
CA GLN A 241 12.77 -7.05 -13.93
C GLN A 241 11.84 -7.98 -13.15
N PHE A 242 10.70 -8.36 -13.75
CA PHE A 242 9.76 -9.30 -13.15
C PHE A 242 10.42 -10.65 -12.83
N LEU A 243 11.19 -11.21 -13.77
CA LEU A 243 11.88 -12.50 -13.58
C LEU A 243 12.99 -12.45 -12.54
N GLN A 244 13.65 -11.30 -12.37
CA GLN A 244 14.68 -11.10 -11.35
C GLN A 244 14.09 -10.72 -9.96
N GLY A 245 12.77 -10.56 -9.86
CA GLY A 245 12.09 -10.20 -8.62
C GLY A 245 12.10 -8.70 -8.27
N ASP A 246 12.55 -7.83 -9.18
CA ASP A 246 12.41 -6.37 -9.05
C ASP A 246 10.98 -5.96 -9.42
N TYR A 247 10.04 -6.27 -8.53
CA TYR A 247 8.61 -6.06 -8.77
C TYR A 247 8.23 -4.58 -8.84
N GLU A 248 8.83 -3.71 -8.02
CA GLU A 248 8.59 -2.26 -8.09
C GLU A 248 9.11 -1.65 -9.39
N GLY A 249 10.32 -2.04 -9.82
CA GLY A 249 10.87 -1.62 -11.11
C GLY A 249 10.00 -2.08 -12.27
N ALA A 250 9.55 -3.34 -12.25
CA ALA A 250 8.67 -3.90 -13.27
C ALA A 250 7.33 -3.16 -13.36
N ILE A 251 6.70 -2.79 -12.23
CA ILE A 251 5.44 -2.01 -12.23
C ILE A 251 5.63 -0.69 -12.97
N ARG A 252 6.68 0.08 -12.62
CA ARG A 252 6.94 1.38 -13.23
C ARG A 252 7.15 1.23 -14.74
N THR A 253 7.94 0.24 -15.17
CA THR A 253 8.17 -0.03 -16.59
C THR A 253 6.90 -0.42 -17.33
N PHE A 254 6.00 -1.23 -16.74
CA PHE A 254 4.73 -1.58 -17.39
C PHE A 254 3.71 -0.43 -17.37
N GLN A 255 3.73 0.45 -16.37
CA GLN A 255 2.96 1.71 -16.40
C GLN A 255 3.45 2.64 -17.51
N ASP A 256 4.76 2.69 -17.74
CA ASP A 256 5.35 3.43 -18.86
C ASP A 256 4.94 2.88 -20.23
N VAL A 257 4.73 1.56 -20.34
CA VAL A 257 4.14 0.92 -21.53
C VAL A 257 2.68 1.34 -21.67
N GLU A 258 1.88 1.27 -20.61
CA GLU A 258 0.45 1.63 -20.63
C GLU A 258 0.23 3.13 -20.94
N ALA A 259 1.12 4.00 -20.47
CA ALA A 259 1.08 5.42 -20.81
C ALA A 259 1.30 5.70 -22.31
N ARG A 260 2.02 4.81 -23.01
CA ARG A 260 2.29 4.90 -24.45
C ARG A 260 1.29 4.12 -25.29
N ASP A 261 0.87 2.95 -24.82
CA ASP A 261 -0.13 2.08 -25.41
C ASP A 261 -1.13 1.62 -24.33
N PRO A 262 -2.21 2.40 -24.10
CA PRO A 262 -3.20 2.10 -23.07
C PRO A 262 -3.94 0.76 -23.25
N ASN A 263 -3.86 0.15 -24.44
CA ASN A 263 -4.55 -1.09 -24.77
C ASN A 263 -3.60 -2.29 -24.88
N ASN A 264 -2.36 -2.16 -24.43
CA ASN A 264 -1.40 -3.25 -24.45
C ASN A 264 -1.84 -4.40 -23.53
N ALA A 265 -2.27 -5.51 -24.13
CA ALA A 265 -2.77 -6.67 -23.38
C ALA A 265 -1.68 -7.30 -22.50
N GLU A 266 -0.42 -7.22 -22.95
CA GLU A 266 0.69 -7.86 -22.27
C GLU A 266 1.10 -7.12 -20.99
N ALA A 267 1.21 -5.78 -21.06
CA ALA A 267 1.50 -4.96 -19.89
C ALA A 267 0.44 -5.16 -18.80
N LYS A 268 -0.85 -5.17 -19.18
CA LYS A 268 -1.97 -5.40 -18.25
C LYS A 268 -1.89 -6.77 -17.59
N LEU A 269 -1.57 -7.82 -18.34
CA LEU A 269 -1.40 -9.16 -17.80
C LEU A 269 -0.26 -9.24 -16.78
N PHE A 270 0.87 -8.58 -17.04
CA PHE A 270 1.97 -8.54 -16.07
C PHE A 270 1.66 -7.69 -14.84
N GLN A 271 0.98 -6.55 -15.01
CA GLN A 271 0.51 -5.73 -13.88
C GLN A 271 -0.47 -6.51 -12.98
N GLU A 272 -1.39 -7.30 -13.55
CA GLU A 272 -2.30 -8.15 -12.78
C GLU A 272 -1.52 -9.19 -11.94
N ARG A 273 -0.53 -9.85 -12.56
CA ARG A 273 0.35 -10.80 -11.85
C ARG A 273 1.15 -10.12 -10.75
N LEU A 274 1.72 -8.94 -11.04
CA LEU A 274 2.45 -8.14 -10.06
C LEU A 274 1.54 -7.73 -8.89
N ALA A 275 0.31 -7.31 -9.17
CA ALA A 275 -0.68 -6.98 -8.16
C ALA A 275 -1.01 -8.18 -7.27
N ALA A 276 -1.16 -9.38 -7.84
CA ALA A 276 -1.37 -10.60 -7.06
C ALA A 276 -0.18 -10.92 -6.14
N ILE A 277 1.06 -10.87 -6.66
CA ILE A 277 2.28 -11.07 -5.86
C ILE A 277 2.36 -10.04 -4.73
N ILE A 278 2.17 -8.77 -5.04
CA ILE A 278 2.25 -7.68 -4.07
C ILE A 278 1.15 -7.80 -3.01
N THR A 279 -0.05 -8.24 -3.41
CA THR A 279 -1.13 -8.55 -2.45
C THR A 279 -0.68 -9.61 -1.44
N THR A 280 -0.08 -10.70 -1.90
CA THR A 280 0.45 -11.74 -0.98
C THR A 280 1.55 -11.20 -0.07
N VAL A 281 2.42 -10.31 -0.58
CA VAL A 281 3.46 -9.65 0.22
C VAL A 281 2.83 -8.69 1.25
N HIS A 282 1.78 -7.95 0.90
CA HIS A 282 1.05 -7.09 1.83
C HIS A 282 0.35 -7.90 2.92
N GLU A 283 -0.24 -9.05 2.58
CA GLU A 283 -0.79 -9.99 3.55
C GLU A 283 0.30 -10.47 4.52
N GLN A 284 1.45 -10.91 4.01
CA GLN A 284 2.60 -11.31 4.83
C GLN A 284 3.12 -10.17 5.70
N ASN A 285 3.19 -8.95 5.17
CA ASN A 285 3.56 -7.76 5.94
C ASN A 285 2.55 -7.49 7.05
N ARG A 286 1.24 -7.64 6.81
CA ARG A 286 0.22 -7.55 7.85
C ARG A 286 0.42 -8.62 8.92
N TYR A 287 0.73 -9.87 8.55
CA TYR A 287 1.08 -10.91 9.52
C TYR A 287 2.34 -10.57 10.30
N LYS A 288 3.40 -10.08 9.65
CA LYS A 288 4.63 -9.63 10.29
C LYS A 288 4.37 -8.48 11.26
N THR A 289 3.66 -7.44 10.85
CA THR A 289 3.30 -6.30 11.70
C THR A 289 2.46 -6.77 12.88
N ARG A 290 1.50 -7.68 12.67
CA ARG A 290 0.76 -8.30 13.78
C ARG A 290 1.70 -9.02 14.75
N GLN A 291 2.62 -9.84 14.24
CA GLN A 291 3.59 -10.54 15.08
C GLN A 291 4.53 -9.58 15.82
N GLN A 292 4.93 -8.48 15.18
CA GLN A 292 5.73 -7.42 15.81
C GLN A 292 4.94 -6.72 16.92
N MET A 293 3.69 -6.32 16.67
CA MET A 293 2.83 -5.74 17.71
C MET A 293 2.61 -6.72 18.86
N LEU A 294 2.38 -8.01 18.57
CA LEU A 294 2.31 -9.05 19.59
C LEU A 294 3.63 -9.21 20.35
N ALA A 295 4.78 -9.11 19.69
CA ALA A 295 6.09 -9.18 20.31
C ALA A 295 6.38 -7.95 21.18
N GLU A 296 6.01 -6.75 20.75
CA GLU A 296 6.09 -5.52 21.53
C GLU A 296 5.18 -5.59 22.76
N VAL A 297 3.96 -6.12 22.60
CA VAL A 297 3.07 -6.44 23.70
C VAL A 297 3.76 -7.46 24.62
N ASN A 298 4.25 -8.59 24.12
CA ASN A 298 4.97 -9.58 24.94
C ASN A 298 6.17 -8.98 25.67
N GLN A 299 6.91 -8.06 25.04
CA GLN A 299 8.01 -7.33 25.65
C GLN A 299 7.52 -6.39 26.77
N ALA A 300 6.36 -5.76 26.60
CA ALA A 300 5.72 -4.99 27.67
C ALA A 300 5.12 -5.90 28.77
N TRP A 301 4.87 -7.17 28.48
CA TRP A 301 4.50 -8.19 29.46
C TRP A 301 5.69 -8.83 30.16
N ASP A 302 6.89 -8.67 29.61
CA ASP A 302 8.12 -9.12 30.23
C ASP A 302 8.30 -8.36 31.55
N ARG A 303 8.49 -9.10 32.64
CA ARG A 303 8.57 -8.49 33.97
C ARG A 303 9.77 -7.53 33.98
N PRO A 304 9.63 -6.31 34.53
CA PRO A 304 10.78 -5.44 34.72
C PRO A 304 11.85 -6.22 35.47
N LYS A 305 13.02 -6.38 34.85
CA LYS A 305 14.16 -7.04 35.48
C LYS A 305 14.55 -6.18 36.67
N VAL A 306 14.30 -6.68 37.87
CA VAL A 306 14.77 -6.07 39.11
C VAL A 306 16.28 -6.26 39.10
N PHE A 307 17.00 -5.23 38.67
CA PHE A 307 18.42 -5.15 38.95
C PHE A 307 18.53 -4.68 40.39
N ASP A 308 18.88 -5.60 41.29
CA ASP A 308 19.46 -5.21 42.57
C ASP A 308 20.75 -4.48 42.23
N VAL A 309 20.66 -3.15 42.11
CA VAL A 309 21.83 -2.31 42.23
C VAL A 309 22.21 -2.41 43.69
N GLU A 310 23.01 -3.43 44.03
CA GLU A 310 23.88 -3.38 45.19
C GLU A 310 24.69 -2.10 45.03
N ARG A 311 24.19 -1.02 45.59
CA ARG A 311 25.01 0.11 45.96
C ARG A 311 25.93 -0.46 47.02
N THR A 312 27.09 -0.96 46.60
CA THR A 312 28.24 -1.13 47.45
C THR A 312 28.44 0.22 48.11
N ARG A 313 27.94 0.37 49.34
CA ARG A 313 28.32 1.49 50.19
C ARG A 313 29.82 1.34 50.32
N LEU A 314 30.55 2.28 49.74
CA LEU A 314 31.89 2.56 50.19
C LEU A 314 31.70 3.09 51.61
N ASP A 315 31.98 2.22 52.58
CA ASP A 315 32.03 2.58 53.99
C ASP A 315 33.06 3.70 54.14
N ASP A 316 32.57 4.90 54.44
CA ASP A 316 33.37 6.05 54.83
C ASP A 316 33.54 6.03 56.36
N ASP A 317 34.00 4.88 56.89
CA ASP A 317 34.14 4.62 58.33
C ASP A 317 35.58 4.22 58.71
N VAL A 318 36.56 4.75 57.99
CA VAL A 318 37.99 4.56 58.31
C VAL A 318 38.62 5.90 58.60
N ARG A 319 38.28 6.50 59.75
CA ARG A 319 39.08 7.59 60.37
C ARG A 319 38.81 7.96 61.81
N ASP A 320 38.00 7.20 62.56
CA ASP A 320 37.90 7.34 64.01
C ASP A 320 38.33 6.05 64.72
N GLN A 321 39.63 5.75 64.69
CA GLN A 321 40.24 4.92 65.73
C GLN A 321 40.31 5.76 67.00
N THR A 322 39.16 5.77 67.66
CA THR A 322 38.79 6.56 68.83
C THR A 322 39.73 6.25 70.01
N ILE A 323 39.88 7.24 70.87
CA ILE A 323 40.56 7.16 72.18
C ILE A 323 40.17 5.90 72.99
N LEU A 324 38.99 5.34 72.75
CA LEU A 324 38.50 4.08 73.30
C LEU A 324 39.41 2.87 72.97
N GLU A 325 39.99 2.81 71.76
CA GLU A 325 40.94 1.76 71.39
C GLU A 325 42.26 1.93 72.15
N LYS A 326 42.71 3.18 72.37
CA LYS A 326 43.87 3.48 73.21
C LYS A 326 43.66 3.10 74.68
N LEU A 327 42.50 3.42 75.25
CA LEU A 327 42.15 3.04 76.63
C LEU A 327 42.18 1.53 76.85
N ARG A 328 41.78 0.74 75.86
CA ARG A 328 41.79 -0.74 75.93
C ARG A 328 43.18 -1.34 75.68
N THR A 329 44.00 -0.68 74.85
CA THR A 329 45.33 -1.18 74.46
C THR A 329 46.41 -0.85 75.48
N ILE A 330 46.33 0.31 76.15
CA ILE A 330 47.33 0.74 77.14
C ILE A 330 47.17 -0.09 78.42
N THR A 331 48.08 -1.02 78.65
CA THR A 331 48.10 -1.87 79.86
C THR A 331 49.06 -1.31 80.91
N ILE A 332 48.59 -1.15 82.15
CA ILE A 332 49.42 -0.70 83.27
C ILE A 332 49.82 -1.91 84.14
N PRO A 333 51.13 -2.24 84.26
CA PRO A 333 51.58 -3.43 84.97
C PRO A 333 51.20 -3.48 86.45
N ARG A 334 51.22 -2.33 87.15
CA ARG A 334 50.84 -2.22 88.55
C ARG A 334 50.50 -0.79 88.93
N VAL A 335 49.37 -0.61 89.63
CA VAL A 335 48.97 0.67 90.23
C VAL A 335 48.46 0.42 91.65
N ASN A 336 48.85 1.28 92.58
CA ASN A 336 48.39 1.22 93.97
C ASN A 336 48.06 2.63 94.47
N PHE A 337 46.79 2.93 94.62
CA PHE A 337 46.29 4.17 95.21
C PHE A 337 45.69 3.86 96.58
N GLN A 338 46.18 4.53 97.62
CA GLN A 338 45.73 4.36 99.00
C GLN A 338 45.32 5.73 99.55
N GLY A 339 44.01 5.96 99.64
CA GLY A 339 43.41 7.19 100.16
C GLY A 339 43.70 8.43 99.31
N MET A 340 43.96 8.26 98.01
CA MET A 340 44.30 9.34 97.08
C MET A 340 43.03 10.01 96.55
N GLU A 341 43.05 11.33 96.40
CA GLU A 341 41.95 12.10 95.81
C GLU A 341 41.75 11.76 94.33
N LEU A 342 40.50 11.70 93.87
CA LEU A 342 40.14 11.31 92.51
C LEU A 342 40.85 12.16 91.45
N THR A 343 40.92 13.48 91.63
CA THR A 343 41.64 14.38 90.71
C THR A 343 43.11 13.98 90.59
N ARG A 344 43.76 13.66 91.70
CA ARG A 344 45.17 13.24 91.72
C ARG A 344 45.36 11.88 91.06
N VAL A 345 44.42 10.97 91.25
CA VAL A 345 44.40 9.67 90.59
C VAL A 345 44.30 9.83 89.07
N ILE A 346 43.41 10.69 88.58
CA ILE A 346 43.22 10.97 87.15
C ILE A 346 44.51 11.54 86.52
N GLU A 347 45.16 12.51 87.19
CA GLU A 347 46.43 13.07 86.74
C GLU A 347 47.52 11.99 86.60
N THR A 348 47.68 11.15 87.64
CA THR A 348 48.69 10.08 87.60
C THR A 348 48.40 9.03 86.53
N LEU A 349 47.13 8.74 86.24
CA LEU A 349 46.76 7.82 85.16
C LEU A 349 46.95 8.46 83.78
N SER A 350 46.72 9.77 83.65
CA SER A 350 47.04 10.52 82.43
C SER A 350 48.54 10.48 82.15
N GLU A 351 49.40 10.72 83.15
CA GLU A 351 50.86 10.62 83.01
C GLU A 351 51.32 9.20 82.66
N LEU A 352 50.83 8.19 83.39
CA LEU A 352 51.13 6.78 83.12
C LEU A 352 50.63 6.32 81.74
N SER A 353 49.58 6.95 81.21
CA SER A 353 49.08 6.64 79.86
C SER A 353 50.06 7.07 78.77
N VAL A 354 50.74 8.21 78.94
CA VAL A 354 51.76 8.70 77.99
C VAL A 354 52.97 7.76 78.00
N ASP A 355 53.40 7.34 79.19
CA ASP A 355 54.56 6.45 79.37
C ASP A 355 54.33 5.01 78.84
N ARG A 356 53.07 4.59 78.66
CA ARG A 356 52.70 3.21 78.29
C ARG A 356 51.97 3.10 76.97
N ASP A 357 51.70 4.22 76.30
CA ASP A 357 51.21 4.26 74.93
C ASP A 357 52.38 3.99 73.95
N PRO A 358 52.28 3.00 73.04
CA PRO A 358 53.26 2.79 71.98
C PRO A 358 53.55 4.04 71.14
N ASP A 359 52.58 4.94 71.00
CA ASP A 359 52.71 6.20 70.25
C ASP A 359 53.27 7.37 71.07
N GLY A 360 53.35 7.23 72.41
CA GLY A 360 53.81 8.27 73.32
C GLY A 360 52.89 9.50 73.42
N VAL A 361 51.64 9.42 72.96
CA VAL A 361 50.66 10.53 73.01
C VAL A 361 49.80 10.46 74.27
N GLY A 362 49.46 9.24 74.73
CA GLY A 362 48.61 9.02 75.90
C GLY A 362 47.14 9.40 75.68
N VAL A 363 46.37 9.45 76.77
CA VAL A 363 44.95 9.82 76.75
C VAL A 363 44.71 11.01 77.67
N ASN A 364 44.15 12.10 77.12
CA ASN A 364 43.76 13.27 77.91
C ASN A 364 42.54 12.95 78.77
N MET A 365 42.63 13.18 80.08
CA MET A 365 41.55 12.96 81.04
C MET A 365 41.17 14.26 81.74
N ILE A 366 39.91 14.67 81.62
CA ILE A 366 39.40 15.95 82.10
C ILE A 366 38.35 15.69 83.20
N PRO A 367 38.60 16.10 84.45
CA PRO A 367 37.56 16.09 85.49
C PRO A 367 36.55 17.22 85.21
N LEU A 368 35.29 16.88 84.95
CA LEU A 368 34.18 17.82 84.80
C LEU A 368 33.33 17.86 86.09
N PHE A 369 34.01 18.14 87.20
CA PHE A 369 33.40 18.33 88.52
C PHE A 369 34.22 19.34 89.35
N ASP A 370 33.61 19.97 90.34
CA ASP A 370 34.30 20.91 91.23
C ASP A 370 35.08 20.15 92.33
N ALA A 371 36.40 20.20 92.25
CA ALA A 371 37.31 19.52 93.16
C ALA A 371 37.25 20.03 94.62
N ASN A 372 36.73 21.24 94.86
CA ASN A 372 36.58 21.77 96.22
C ASN A 372 35.31 21.26 96.92
N THR A 373 34.30 20.85 96.14
CA THR A 373 32.99 20.46 96.65
C THR A 373 32.79 18.94 96.59
N ASN A 374 33.33 18.24 95.58
CA ASN A 374 33.13 16.81 95.38
C ASN A 374 34.38 16.11 94.80
N ASN A 375 35.36 15.81 95.66
CA ASN A 375 36.59 15.09 95.30
C ASN A 375 36.80 13.89 96.22
N PRO A 376 36.17 12.74 95.91
CA PRO A 376 36.21 11.56 96.75
C PRO A 376 37.58 10.88 96.73
N ARG A 377 37.89 10.14 97.80
CA ARG A 377 39.14 9.37 97.92
C ARG A 377 38.95 7.94 97.40
N VAL A 378 39.92 7.49 96.62
CA VAL A 378 39.94 6.19 95.94
C VAL A 378 40.96 5.26 96.60
N ASN A 379 40.60 3.99 96.71
CA ASN A 379 41.48 2.93 97.22
C ASN A 379 41.46 1.75 96.24
N ILE A 380 42.55 1.54 95.50
CA ILE A 380 42.64 0.48 94.49
C ILE A 380 44.07 -0.07 94.36
N ASN A 381 44.19 -1.38 94.20
CA ASN A 381 45.46 -2.07 93.94
C ASN A 381 45.23 -3.09 92.81
N VAL A 382 45.74 -2.75 91.63
CA VAL A 382 45.51 -3.49 90.38
C VAL A 382 46.83 -3.86 89.72
N ARG A 383 46.84 -4.97 89.00
CA ARG A 383 48.01 -5.49 88.27
C ARG A 383 47.60 -5.90 86.88
N ASN A 384 48.36 -5.46 85.88
CA ASN A 384 48.21 -5.83 84.47
C ASN A 384 46.78 -5.66 83.94
N LEU A 385 46.20 -4.47 84.15
CA LEU A 385 44.88 -4.10 83.61
C LEU A 385 45.00 -3.01 82.56
N SER A 386 44.02 -2.95 81.67
CA SER A 386 43.89 -1.86 80.71
C SER A 386 43.47 -0.55 81.40
N LEU A 387 43.79 0.58 80.79
CA LEU A 387 43.42 1.90 81.30
C LEU A 387 41.89 2.07 81.41
N ASP A 388 41.14 1.47 80.48
CA ASP A 388 39.66 1.40 80.46
C ASP A 388 39.10 0.72 81.72
N GLU A 389 39.63 -0.44 82.07
CA GLU A 389 39.20 -1.20 83.25
C GLU A 389 39.56 -0.48 84.55
N ILE A 390 40.74 0.13 84.61
CA ILE A 390 41.19 0.90 85.77
C ILE A 390 40.28 2.12 86.00
N LEU A 391 39.97 2.88 84.95
CA LEU A 391 39.04 4.01 85.02
C LEU A 391 37.63 3.58 85.41
N THR A 392 37.14 2.46 84.88
CA THR A 392 35.85 1.89 85.25
C THR A 392 35.78 1.57 86.74
N PHE A 393 36.76 0.88 87.30
CA PHE A 393 36.76 0.52 88.73
C PHE A 393 36.86 1.75 89.65
N ILE A 394 37.67 2.73 89.27
CA ILE A 394 37.86 3.95 90.06
C ILE A 394 36.59 4.80 90.05
N THR A 395 35.97 5.01 88.89
CA THR A 395 34.74 5.82 88.76
C THR A 395 33.54 5.16 89.43
N GLN A 396 33.40 3.82 89.33
CA GLN A 396 32.37 3.06 90.05
C GLN A 396 32.51 3.14 91.57
N GLN A 397 33.72 3.10 92.12
CA GLN A 397 33.94 3.15 93.57
C GLN A 397 33.39 4.44 94.21
N VAL A 398 33.32 5.52 93.44
CA VAL A 398 32.98 6.86 93.94
C VAL A 398 31.66 7.43 93.41
N ASN A 399 30.86 6.63 92.66
CA ASN A 399 29.64 7.07 91.96
C ASN A 399 29.91 8.18 90.92
N PHE A 400 30.93 7.99 90.10
CA PHE A 400 31.21 8.80 88.91
C PHE A 400 31.09 7.93 87.66
N ALA A 401 30.92 8.57 86.51
CA ALA A 401 31.01 7.94 85.20
C ALA A 401 32.03 8.70 84.34
N TYR A 402 32.71 7.98 83.46
CA TYR A 402 33.54 8.59 82.44
C TYR A 402 32.89 8.43 81.06
N ASP A 403 33.07 9.44 80.21
CA ASP A 403 32.61 9.45 78.82
C ASP A 403 33.80 9.68 77.90
N VAL A 404 33.86 8.91 76.82
CA VAL A 404 34.97 8.95 75.86
C VAL A 404 34.58 9.88 74.72
N GLY A 405 35.06 11.12 74.77
CA GLY A 405 34.87 12.08 73.69
C GLY A 405 35.86 11.86 72.54
N SER A 406 35.71 12.67 71.49
CA SER A 406 36.59 12.63 70.30
C SER A 406 38.04 13.03 70.59
N SER A 407 38.32 13.73 71.69
CA SER A 407 39.67 14.26 72.00
C SER A 407 40.10 14.13 73.47
N ALA A 408 39.18 13.77 74.37
CA ALA A 408 39.48 13.56 75.78
C ALA A 408 38.44 12.67 76.45
N VAL A 409 38.84 12.02 77.54
CA VAL A 409 37.96 11.32 78.47
C VAL A 409 37.46 12.33 79.50
N THR A 410 36.16 12.47 79.64
CA THR A 410 35.56 13.40 80.62
C THR A 410 34.95 12.61 81.78
N ILE A 411 35.10 13.10 83.01
CA ILE A 411 34.65 12.38 84.22
C ILE A 411 33.63 13.25 84.95
N THR A 412 32.43 12.70 85.20
CA THR A 412 31.28 13.42 85.80
C THR A 412 30.63 12.61 86.93
N PRO A 413 29.98 13.26 87.92
CA PRO A 413 29.23 12.57 88.97
C PRO A 413 27.99 11.86 88.40
N THR A 414 27.63 10.69 88.95
CA THR A 414 26.40 9.96 88.59
C THR A 414 25.47 9.79 89.81
N ASP A 415 24.16 9.61 89.58
CA ASP A 415 23.19 9.36 90.65
C ASP A 415 23.16 7.88 91.06
N GLN A 416 22.40 7.54 92.12
CA GLN A 416 22.39 6.19 92.71
C GLN A 416 21.79 5.10 91.80
N ARG A 417 21.35 5.42 90.56
CA ARG A 417 20.89 4.44 89.56
C ARG A 417 21.53 4.57 88.18
N GLY A 418 22.39 5.55 87.97
CA GLY A 418 23.21 5.65 86.76
C GLY A 418 22.52 6.23 85.54
N GLU A 419 21.44 7.02 85.67
CA GLU A 419 20.69 7.56 84.51
C GLU A 419 20.50 9.09 84.55
N ARG A 420 20.73 9.77 83.41
CA ARG A 420 20.48 11.23 83.24
C ARG A 420 18.98 11.50 83.11
N ALA A 421 18.43 12.45 83.87
CA ALA A 421 17.05 12.92 83.77
C ALA A 421 16.90 14.21 82.92
N ASP A 422 17.51 14.25 81.74
CA ASP A 422 17.35 15.38 80.82
C ASP A 422 16.24 15.07 79.80
N LEU A 423 15.07 15.73 79.95
CA LEU A 423 13.98 15.69 78.97
C LEU A 423 14.26 16.70 77.85
N VAL A 424 14.17 16.25 76.59
CA VAL A 424 14.43 17.06 75.40
C VAL A 424 13.20 17.01 74.49
N THR A 425 12.93 18.09 73.75
CA THR A 425 11.88 18.12 72.72
C THR A 425 12.51 17.99 71.35
N ASP A 426 12.01 17.06 70.54
CA ASP A 426 12.49 16.82 69.17
C ASP A 426 11.32 16.74 68.18
N PHE A 427 11.62 17.02 66.91
CA PHE A 427 10.65 17.14 65.82
C PHE A 427 10.87 16.02 64.81
N PHE A 428 9.84 15.20 64.59
CA PHE A 428 9.88 14.09 63.63
C PHE A 428 8.98 14.38 62.44
N PRO A 429 9.53 14.58 61.22
CA PRO A 429 8.70 14.66 60.03
C PRO A 429 8.04 13.30 59.78
N ILE A 430 6.73 13.30 59.50
CA ILE A 430 6.00 12.06 59.22
C ILE A 430 4.92 12.31 58.17
N THR A 431 4.82 11.41 57.18
CA THR A 431 3.75 11.50 56.18
C THR A 431 2.43 11.01 56.73
N ARG A 432 1.32 11.54 56.21
CA ARG A 432 -0.03 11.07 56.56
C ARG A 432 -0.26 9.59 56.21
N ALA A 433 0.43 9.06 55.20
CA ALA A 433 0.37 7.64 54.86
C ALA A 433 1.00 6.76 55.94
N THR A 434 2.10 7.23 56.55
CA THR A 434 2.77 6.56 57.66
C THR A 434 1.87 6.55 58.91
N VAL A 435 1.21 7.67 59.23
CA VAL A 435 0.24 7.74 60.34
C VAL A 435 -0.88 6.71 60.16
N ILE A 436 -1.49 6.63 58.99
CA ILE A 436 -2.55 5.65 58.66
C ILE A 436 -2.08 4.20 58.86
N ARG A 437 -0.81 3.90 58.56
CA ARG A 437 -0.23 2.57 58.77
C ARG A 437 -0.01 2.27 60.25
N LEU A 438 0.46 3.24 61.02
CA LEU A 438 0.76 3.10 62.45
C LEU A 438 -0.51 2.99 63.29
N THR A 439 -1.56 3.74 62.94
CA THR A 439 -2.83 3.78 63.68
C THR A 439 -3.84 2.76 63.16
N GLY A 440 -3.66 2.24 61.94
CA GLY A 440 -4.60 1.32 61.30
C GLY A 440 -5.93 1.99 60.90
N VAL A 441 -6.03 3.32 61.00
CA VAL A 441 -7.21 4.10 60.58
C VAL A 441 -7.18 4.22 59.07
N ARG A 442 -7.83 3.27 58.37
CA ARG A 442 -8.06 3.40 56.93
C ARG A 442 -8.95 4.61 56.69
N GLY A 443 -8.36 5.69 56.17
CA GLY A 443 -9.08 6.89 55.74
C GLY A 443 -10.24 6.50 54.83
N GLY A 444 -11.44 6.92 55.22
CA GLY A 444 -12.70 6.51 54.60
C GLY A 444 -12.72 6.75 53.09
N GLY A 445 -12.75 5.66 52.33
CA GLY A 445 -13.24 5.58 50.97
C GLY A 445 -14.21 4.40 50.93
N GLY A 446 -15.48 4.68 50.63
CA GLY A 446 -16.61 3.78 50.81
C GLY A 446 -16.37 2.32 50.42
N GLY A 447 -16.74 1.43 51.32
CA GLY A 447 -16.70 -0.02 51.13
C GLY A 447 -17.13 -0.71 52.41
N SER A 448 -18.39 -1.14 52.44
CA SER A 448 -18.97 -2.01 53.46
C SER A 448 -18.03 -3.18 53.79
N GLY A 449 -17.61 -3.28 55.05
CA GLY A 449 -16.79 -4.38 55.57
C GLY A 449 -16.86 -4.35 57.10
N GLY A 450 -17.64 -5.27 57.66
CA GLY A 450 -18.14 -5.23 59.02
C GLY A 450 -17.10 -5.06 60.12
N ARG A 451 -17.40 -4.16 61.06
CA ARG A 451 -16.97 -4.29 62.45
C ARG A 451 -18.14 -4.86 63.23
N ALA A 452 -17.85 -5.87 64.03
CA ALA A 452 -18.80 -6.54 64.91
C ALA A 452 -19.54 -5.50 65.77
N SER A 453 -20.85 -5.40 65.55
CA SER A 453 -21.75 -4.62 66.38
C SER A 453 -21.91 -5.31 67.72
N SER A 454 -21.57 -4.59 68.79
CA SER A 454 -22.25 -4.72 70.07
C SER A 454 -23.74 -4.42 69.87
N ASP A 455 -24.58 -5.42 70.18
CA ASP A 455 -26.05 -5.40 70.36
C ASP A 455 -26.96 -5.08 69.13
N PRO A 456 -27.75 -6.06 68.62
CA PRO A 456 -28.70 -5.88 67.52
C PRO A 456 -30.05 -5.25 67.90
N PHE A 457 -30.27 -4.80 69.15
CA PHE A 457 -31.54 -4.20 69.57
C PHE A 457 -31.48 -2.70 69.91
N ALA A 458 -30.35 -2.02 69.70
CA ALA A 458 -30.26 -0.59 69.92
C ALA A 458 -31.01 0.21 68.83
N VAL A 459 -31.98 1.02 69.26
CA VAL A 459 -32.78 1.92 68.41
C VAL A 459 -31.88 2.97 67.75
N ALA A 460 -31.98 3.09 66.42
CA ALA A 460 -31.25 4.08 65.64
C ALA A 460 -31.73 5.51 65.93
N THR A 461 -30.97 6.26 66.71
CA THR A 461 -31.02 7.73 66.69
C THR A 461 -30.18 8.26 65.52
N PRO A 462 -30.67 9.27 64.77
CA PRO A 462 -29.94 9.83 63.64
C PRO A 462 -28.78 10.69 64.15
N GLU A 463 -27.56 10.17 64.09
CA GLU A 463 -26.34 10.97 64.27
C GLU A 463 -25.88 11.61 62.94
N PRO A 464 -25.17 12.76 63.01
CA PRO A 464 -24.78 13.51 61.84
C PRO A 464 -23.69 12.77 61.06
N ARG A 465 -23.90 12.67 59.74
CA ARG A 465 -22.87 12.30 58.77
C ARG A 465 -21.75 13.33 58.77
N GLY A 466 -20.53 12.90 59.08
CA GLY A 466 -19.30 13.61 58.73
C GLY A 466 -18.37 13.86 59.91
N GLY A 467 -17.48 12.91 60.17
CA GLY A 467 -16.31 13.10 61.01
C GLY A 467 -15.24 12.09 60.58
N GLY A 468 -14.20 12.55 59.88
CA GLY A 468 -12.94 11.81 59.91
C GLY A 468 -12.44 11.74 61.35
N ALA A 469 -11.58 10.77 61.67
CA ALA A 469 -10.93 10.74 62.98
C ALA A 469 -10.39 12.15 63.29
N SER A 470 -10.76 12.69 64.46
CA SER A 470 -10.27 14.00 64.85
C SER A 470 -8.76 13.91 65.10
N GLN A 471 -8.01 15.00 64.91
CA GLN A 471 -6.56 14.98 65.14
C GLN A 471 -6.19 14.49 66.55
N SER A 472 -7.05 14.69 67.55
CA SER A 472 -6.85 14.15 68.90
C SER A 472 -6.96 12.62 68.96
N ASP A 473 -7.83 12.01 68.16
CA ASP A 473 -7.95 10.55 68.09
C ASP A 473 -6.71 9.91 67.44
N GLU A 474 -6.12 10.59 66.45
CA GLU A 474 -4.86 10.17 65.83
C GLU A 474 -3.69 10.27 66.83
N VAL A 475 -3.61 11.35 67.61
CA VAL A 475 -2.59 11.55 68.65
C VAL A 475 -2.66 10.46 69.74
N GLU A 476 -3.86 10.14 70.23
CA GLU A 476 -4.04 9.11 71.26
C GLU A 476 -3.62 7.72 70.74
N GLN A 477 -3.94 7.40 69.49
CA GLN A 477 -3.55 6.13 68.87
C GLN A 477 -2.04 6.03 68.63
N LEU A 478 -1.41 7.13 68.20
CA LEU A 478 0.04 7.20 68.07
C LEU A 478 0.73 7.05 69.44
N GLN A 479 0.22 7.71 70.48
CA GLN A 479 0.73 7.57 71.84
C GLN A 479 0.65 6.12 72.32
N ARG A 480 -0.49 5.44 72.14
CA ARG A 480 -0.66 4.01 72.47
C ARG A 480 0.30 3.11 71.69
N PHE A 481 0.51 3.40 70.41
CA PHE A 481 1.47 2.67 69.58
C PHE A 481 2.90 2.79 70.14
N PHE A 482 3.38 4.00 70.42
CA PHE A 482 4.73 4.21 70.96
C PHE A 482 4.89 3.66 72.38
N GLN A 483 3.84 3.67 73.20
CA GLN A 483 3.82 2.97 74.50
C GLN A 483 4.01 1.47 74.33
N SER A 484 3.29 0.84 73.37
CA SER A 484 3.47 -0.58 73.07
C SER A 484 4.86 -0.91 72.53
N ALA A 485 5.52 0.06 71.89
CA ALA A 485 6.90 -0.04 71.41
C ALA A 485 7.96 0.31 72.48
N GLY A 486 7.55 0.52 73.75
CA GLY A 486 8.45 0.70 74.89
C GLY A 486 8.84 2.15 75.20
N VAL A 487 8.06 3.14 74.76
CA VAL A 487 8.24 4.56 75.13
C VAL A 487 7.19 4.95 76.16
N ASN A 488 7.61 5.18 77.41
CA ASN A 488 6.68 5.52 78.49
C ASN A 488 6.40 7.04 78.55
N PHE A 489 5.13 7.44 78.40
CA PHE A 489 4.68 8.83 78.53
C PHE A 489 4.10 9.18 79.90
N GLU A 490 4.13 8.27 80.88
CA GLU A 490 3.67 8.52 82.27
C GLU A 490 4.71 9.29 83.12
N ILE A 491 5.85 9.67 82.53
CA ILE A 491 6.87 10.47 83.18
C ILE A 491 6.42 11.94 83.21
N SER A 492 6.56 12.60 84.36
CA SER A 492 6.22 14.01 84.52
C SER A 492 6.99 14.88 83.52
N GLY A 493 6.27 15.56 82.61
CA GLY A 493 6.84 16.44 81.58
C GLY A 493 7.01 15.80 80.20
N ALA A 494 6.74 14.50 80.04
CA ALA A 494 6.70 13.86 78.72
C ALA A 494 5.42 14.22 77.97
N SER A 495 5.52 14.50 76.66
CA SER A 495 4.34 14.81 75.83
C SER A 495 4.54 14.41 74.36
N LEU A 496 3.43 14.19 73.65
CA LEU A 496 3.39 13.90 72.22
C LEU A 496 2.25 14.70 71.58
N ALA A 497 2.56 15.44 70.52
CA ALA A 497 1.59 16.19 69.72
C ALA A 497 1.82 15.94 68.22
N PHE A 498 0.76 16.06 67.42
CA PHE A 498 0.80 15.90 65.96
C PHE A 498 0.15 17.10 65.27
N ASP A 499 0.88 17.73 64.38
CA ASP A 499 0.45 18.94 63.63
C ASP A 499 -0.06 18.61 62.21
N GLY A 500 -0.15 17.33 61.84
CA GLY A 500 -0.54 16.89 60.49
C GLY A 500 0.63 16.56 59.57
N GLU A 501 1.79 17.19 59.77
CA GLU A 501 3.03 16.95 59.01
C GLU A 501 4.21 16.48 59.87
N GLN A 502 4.18 16.81 61.17
CA GLN A 502 5.27 16.52 62.10
C GLN A 502 4.74 16.08 63.47
N LEU A 503 5.50 15.21 64.13
CA LEU A 503 5.32 14.84 65.54
C LEU A 503 6.27 15.67 66.39
N ILE A 504 5.71 16.31 67.42
CA ILE A 504 6.45 17.07 68.42
C ILE A 504 6.45 16.23 69.69
N VAL A 505 7.64 15.80 70.14
CA VAL A 505 7.76 14.85 71.24
C VAL A 505 8.74 15.36 72.28
N THR A 506 8.29 15.43 73.53
CA THR A 506 9.15 15.73 74.69
C THR A 506 9.40 14.45 75.47
N GLN A 507 10.66 13.98 75.51
CA GLN A 507 11.04 12.72 76.15
C GLN A 507 12.57 12.64 76.39
N THR A 508 13.06 11.63 77.12
CA THR A 508 14.50 11.34 77.24
C THR A 508 15.16 11.07 75.88
N THR A 509 16.42 11.48 75.71
CA THR A 509 17.18 11.34 74.45
C THR A 509 17.19 9.91 73.89
N ARG A 510 17.37 8.91 74.76
CA ARG A 510 17.34 7.48 74.38
C ARG A 510 15.99 7.05 73.79
N ASN A 511 14.88 7.55 74.32
CA ASN A 511 13.55 7.22 73.83
C ASN A 511 13.24 7.98 72.54
N LEU A 512 13.75 9.20 72.37
CA LEU A 512 13.67 9.94 71.10
C LEU A 512 14.42 9.20 69.99
N ASP A 513 15.61 8.65 70.28
CA ASP A 513 16.34 7.83 69.31
C ASP A 513 15.60 6.52 68.99
N ARG A 514 14.96 5.88 69.98
CA ARG A 514 14.09 4.71 69.73
C ARG A 514 12.92 5.06 68.81
N MET A 515 12.25 6.18 69.06
CA MET A 515 11.16 6.66 68.19
C MET A 515 11.68 6.94 66.78
N ARG A 516 12.88 7.51 66.65
CA ARG A 516 13.54 7.73 65.36
C ARG A 516 13.78 6.42 64.60
N THR A 517 14.28 5.38 65.28
CA THR A 517 14.48 4.06 64.68
C THR A 517 13.16 3.44 64.23
N ILE A 518 12.11 3.53 65.06
CA ILE A 518 10.79 3.00 64.72
C ILE A 518 10.25 3.73 63.48
N LEU A 519 10.21 5.06 63.50
CA LEU A 519 9.68 5.86 62.39
C LEU A 519 10.44 5.65 61.08
N ARG A 520 11.77 5.47 61.13
CA ARG A 520 12.59 5.12 59.95
C ARG A 520 12.12 3.81 59.29
N ASN A 521 11.65 2.84 60.06
CA ASN A 521 11.14 1.58 59.51
C ASN A 521 9.77 1.72 58.82
N TYR A 522 9.03 2.80 59.09
CA TYR A 522 7.71 3.06 58.51
C TYR A 522 7.68 4.21 57.49
N ASP A 523 8.81 4.90 57.27
CA ASP A 523 8.96 5.96 56.28
C ASP A 523 8.91 5.43 54.83
N GLU A 524 9.05 4.12 54.64
CA GLU A 524 9.00 3.51 53.31
C GLU A 524 7.58 3.52 52.74
N THR A 525 7.36 4.37 51.73
CA THR A 525 6.11 4.37 50.96
C THR A 525 6.08 3.24 49.95
N LYS A 526 5.52 2.10 50.35
CA LYS A 526 5.24 0.99 49.43
C LYS A 526 4.19 1.39 48.38
N GLN A 527 4.64 1.57 47.15
CA GLN A 527 3.85 1.78 45.95
C GLN A 527 3.85 0.48 45.15
N VAL A 528 2.68 0.10 44.62
CA VAL A 528 2.56 -1.04 43.71
C VAL A 528 1.92 -0.60 42.41
N GLU A 529 2.41 -1.21 41.35
CA GLU A 529 1.84 -1.09 40.03
C GLU A 529 1.02 -2.33 39.74
N ILE A 530 -0.24 -2.14 39.38
CA ILE A 530 -1.16 -3.23 39.12
C ILE A 530 -1.66 -3.09 37.69
N GLU A 531 -1.44 -4.16 36.94
CA GLU A 531 -1.77 -4.27 35.54
C GLU A 531 -2.67 -5.50 35.37
N ALA A 532 -3.89 -5.28 34.86
CA ALA A 532 -4.78 -6.36 34.44
C ALA A 532 -4.75 -6.42 32.92
N LYS A 533 -4.77 -7.63 32.35
CA LYS A 533 -4.62 -7.81 30.90
C LYS A 533 -5.70 -8.74 30.38
N PHE A 534 -6.49 -8.23 29.46
CA PHE A 534 -7.59 -8.90 28.80
C PHE A 534 -7.19 -9.15 27.35
N LEU A 535 -7.33 -10.39 26.91
CA LEU A 535 -7.12 -10.82 25.54
C LEU A 535 -8.37 -11.61 25.13
N GLU A 536 -9.07 -11.11 24.11
CA GLU A 536 -10.17 -11.80 23.48
C GLU A 536 -9.82 -12.02 22.01
N VAL A 537 -9.80 -13.28 21.60
CA VAL A 537 -9.53 -13.68 20.22
C VAL A 537 -10.76 -14.37 19.69
N ALA A 538 -11.38 -13.76 18.68
CA ALA A 538 -12.49 -14.33 17.93
C ALA A 538 -12.02 -14.63 16.50
N GLN A 539 -12.19 -15.88 16.06
CA GLN A 539 -12.05 -16.27 14.67
C GLN A 539 -13.36 -16.90 14.20
N ASN A 540 -13.87 -16.37 13.10
CA ASN A 540 -15.20 -16.61 12.59
C ASN A 540 -15.10 -16.89 11.08
N ASP A 541 -15.21 -18.17 10.72
CA ASP A 541 -15.16 -18.63 9.33
C ASP A 541 -16.56 -19.10 8.89
N LEU A 542 -17.04 -18.58 7.77
CA LEU A 542 -18.37 -18.86 7.20
C LEU A 542 -18.21 -19.32 5.76
N GLU A 543 -18.78 -20.48 5.43
CA GLU A 543 -18.92 -20.98 4.08
C GLU A 543 -20.38 -21.40 3.85
N GLU A 544 -21.02 -20.83 2.83
CA GLU A 544 -22.39 -21.13 2.42
C GLU A 544 -22.43 -21.42 0.91
N LEU A 545 -23.14 -22.47 0.52
CA LEU A 545 -23.55 -22.74 -0.85
C LEU A 545 -25.03 -23.15 -0.84
N GLY A 546 -25.87 -22.38 -1.50
CA GLY A 546 -27.32 -22.57 -1.52
C GLY A 546 -27.90 -22.50 -2.93
N PHE A 547 -28.96 -23.25 -3.16
CA PHE A 547 -29.71 -23.26 -4.42
C PHE A 547 -31.18 -23.02 -4.13
N ASP A 548 -31.75 -21.96 -4.70
CA ASP A 548 -33.19 -21.69 -4.64
C ASP A 548 -33.82 -21.95 -6.00
N TRP A 549 -34.74 -22.90 -6.05
CA TRP A 549 -35.49 -23.29 -7.24
C TRP A 549 -36.91 -22.74 -7.17
N MET A 550 -37.28 -21.97 -8.18
CA MET A 550 -38.63 -21.46 -8.38
C MET A 550 -39.21 -22.00 -9.67
N VAL A 551 -40.37 -22.65 -9.59
CA VAL A 551 -41.13 -23.13 -10.76
C VAL A 551 -42.48 -22.44 -10.78
N GLY A 552 -42.65 -21.54 -11.75
CA GLY A 552 -43.76 -20.59 -11.83
C GLY A 552 -44.91 -21.01 -12.75
N GLY A 553 -46.10 -20.47 -12.47
CA GLY A 553 -47.35 -20.47 -13.23
C GLY A 553 -48.27 -19.36 -12.67
N ASN A 554 -49.49 -19.15 -13.19
CA ASN A 554 -50.38 -18.03 -12.77
C ASN A 554 -50.64 -17.96 -11.24
N ASN A 555 -50.50 -19.06 -10.51
CA ASN A 555 -50.21 -19.11 -9.08
C ASN A 555 -48.97 -20.02 -8.95
N ALA A 556 -47.86 -19.53 -8.37
CA ALA A 556 -46.59 -20.27 -8.28
C ALA A 556 -46.80 -21.71 -7.77
N MET A 557 -46.24 -22.71 -8.48
CA MET A 557 -46.53 -24.13 -8.20
C MET A 557 -45.49 -24.82 -7.31
N PHE A 558 -44.24 -24.34 -7.29
CA PHE A 558 -43.20 -24.86 -6.40
C PHE A 558 -42.10 -23.82 -6.18
N ASN A 559 -41.70 -23.62 -4.92
CA ASN A 559 -40.54 -22.82 -4.55
C ASN A 559 -39.85 -23.52 -3.38
N THR A 560 -38.54 -23.76 -3.46
CA THR A 560 -37.77 -24.36 -2.36
C THR A 560 -37.63 -23.47 -1.14
N GLN A 561 -37.87 -22.17 -1.28
CA GLN A 561 -37.76 -21.14 -0.25
C GLN A 561 -36.42 -21.25 0.49
N SER A 562 -35.32 -21.42 -0.27
CA SER A 562 -33.99 -21.63 0.30
C SER A 562 -33.64 -20.42 1.17
N ARG A 563 -33.63 -20.63 2.49
CA ARG A 563 -33.27 -19.61 3.47
C ARG A 563 -31.76 -19.47 3.51
N ASN A 564 -31.26 -18.24 3.58
CA ASN A 564 -29.85 -17.98 3.89
C ASN A 564 -29.55 -18.44 5.34
N LEU A 565 -28.27 -18.57 5.72
CA LEU A 565 -27.92 -18.96 7.10
C LEU A 565 -28.52 -18.01 8.16
N THR A 566 -28.68 -16.73 7.82
CA THR A 566 -29.35 -15.72 8.67
C THR A 566 -30.81 -16.07 8.99
N GLU A 567 -31.53 -16.71 8.08
CA GLU A 567 -32.95 -17.07 8.20
C GLU A 567 -33.19 -18.57 8.49
N ALA A 568 -32.15 -19.40 8.37
CA ALA A 568 -32.24 -20.85 8.56
C ALA A 568 -32.56 -21.25 10.01
N PHE A 569 -32.07 -20.48 10.98
CA PHE A 569 -32.27 -20.72 12.41
C PHE A 569 -33.30 -19.80 13.07
N SER A 570 -33.93 -18.89 12.31
CA SER A 570 -34.98 -18.04 12.85
C SER A 570 -36.32 -18.81 12.89
N LEU A 571 -36.93 -18.86 14.08
CA LEU A 571 -38.26 -19.41 14.33
C LEU A 571 -39.34 -18.49 13.73
N SER A 572 -39.41 -18.35 12.41
CA SER A 572 -40.45 -17.54 11.74
C SER A 572 -40.66 -16.15 12.36
N GLU A 573 -39.61 -15.55 12.92
CA GLU A 573 -39.63 -14.16 13.35
C GLU A 573 -39.51 -13.32 12.09
N ARG A 574 -40.66 -13.04 11.46
CA ARG A 574 -40.74 -11.89 10.57
C ARG A 574 -40.29 -10.71 11.39
N GLY A 575 -39.12 -10.14 11.07
CA GLY A 575 -38.74 -8.84 11.57
C GLY A 575 -39.92 -7.88 11.45
N SER A 576 -40.07 -6.98 12.42
CA SER A 576 -41.04 -5.90 12.35
C SER A 576 -40.82 -5.17 11.02
N GLN A 577 -41.73 -5.36 10.06
CA GLN A 577 -41.68 -4.74 8.76
C GLN A 577 -42.92 -3.86 8.59
N ILE A 578 -42.71 -2.64 8.12
CA ILE A 578 -43.79 -1.77 7.67
C ILE A 578 -43.84 -1.93 6.15
N ARG A 579 -44.96 -2.45 5.64
CA ARG A 579 -45.22 -2.53 4.21
C ARG A 579 -46.07 -1.35 3.80
N ILE A 580 -45.50 -0.41 3.07
CA ILE A 580 -46.25 0.72 2.49
C ILE A 580 -46.69 0.27 1.09
N THR A 581 -47.99 0.07 0.90
CA THR A 581 -48.59 -0.18 -0.41
C THR A 581 -49.59 0.92 -0.72
N SER A 582 -49.43 1.63 -1.84
CA SER A 582 -50.52 2.43 -2.40
C SER A 582 -51.58 1.50 -3.00
N ALA A 583 -52.86 1.89 -2.92
CA ALA A 583 -53.92 1.16 -3.61
C ALA A 583 -53.64 1.18 -5.12
N ASP A 584 -53.57 -0.01 -5.73
CA ASP A 584 -53.39 -0.19 -7.16
C ASP A 584 -54.67 0.31 -7.85
N THR A 585 -54.71 1.56 -8.30
CA THR A 585 -55.82 2.05 -9.13
C THR A 585 -55.64 1.46 -10.52
N PRO A 586 -56.54 0.58 -11.01
CA PRO A 586 -56.44 0.10 -12.38
C PRO A 586 -56.59 1.31 -13.31
N ALA A 587 -55.58 1.56 -14.12
CA ALA A 587 -55.65 2.61 -15.13
C ALA A 587 -56.77 2.27 -16.12
N VAL A 588 -57.88 2.99 -16.06
CA VAL A 588 -58.79 3.11 -17.20
C VAL A 588 -58.15 4.11 -18.15
N GLY A 589 -57.25 3.64 -19.01
CA GLY A 589 -56.75 4.44 -20.11
C GLY A 589 -57.87 4.65 -21.13
N ASP A 590 -58.30 5.89 -21.33
CA ASP A 590 -59.13 6.26 -22.48
C ASP A 590 -58.25 6.17 -23.75
N PRO A 591 -58.58 5.31 -24.72
CA PRO A 591 -57.75 5.09 -25.91
C PRO A 591 -57.61 6.30 -26.84
N ASN A 592 -58.27 7.43 -26.58
CA ASN A 592 -58.21 8.64 -27.42
C ASN A 592 -57.43 9.82 -26.81
N ASP A 593 -56.85 9.70 -25.62
CA ASP A 593 -56.03 10.76 -25.04
C ASP A 593 -54.52 10.53 -25.30
N PRO A 594 -53.85 11.33 -26.15
CA PRO A 594 -52.42 11.19 -26.43
C PRO A 594 -51.52 11.62 -25.25
N PHE A 595 -52.10 12.03 -24.11
CA PHE A 595 -51.39 12.44 -22.90
C PHE A 595 -51.65 11.55 -21.67
N SER A 596 -52.21 10.35 -21.85
CA SER A 596 -52.32 9.39 -20.73
C SER A 596 -50.93 8.97 -20.25
N THR A 597 -50.53 9.41 -19.05
CA THR A 597 -49.30 8.97 -18.41
C THR A 597 -49.42 7.50 -18.01
N PRO A 598 -48.37 6.66 -18.21
CA PRO A 598 -48.40 5.30 -17.70
C PRO A 598 -48.56 5.35 -16.18
N ALA A 599 -49.45 4.52 -15.64
CA ALA A 599 -49.69 4.37 -14.21
C ALA A 599 -48.35 4.30 -13.47
N SER A 600 -48.11 5.23 -12.54
CA SER A 600 -46.97 5.12 -11.64
C SER A 600 -47.11 3.80 -10.90
N ALA A 601 -46.17 2.88 -11.14
CA ALA A 601 -46.07 1.63 -10.40
C ALA A 601 -46.22 1.95 -8.91
N GLY A 602 -47.24 1.40 -8.26
CA GLY A 602 -47.49 1.64 -6.85
C GLY A 602 -46.21 1.41 -6.04
N LEU A 603 -45.90 2.34 -5.15
CA LEU A 603 -44.77 2.18 -4.25
C LEU A 603 -45.07 0.97 -3.36
N ASN A 604 -44.29 -0.09 -3.52
CA ASN A 604 -44.22 -1.24 -2.60
C ASN A 604 -42.86 -1.19 -1.94
N GLU A 605 -42.66 -0.18 -1.10
CA GLU A 605 -41.40 0.07 -0.42
C GLU A 605 -41.39 -0.70 0.91
N ARG A 606 -40.36 -1.53 1.08
CA ARG A 606 -40.15 -2.36 2.27
C ARG A 606 -39.09 -1.69 3.12
N VAL A 607 -39.47 -1.26 4.31
CA VAL A 607 -38.53 -0.70 5.30
C VAL A 607 -38.35 -1.73 6.41
N ASP A 608 -37.16 -2.32 6.45
CA ASP A 608 -36.76 -3.32 7.44
C ASP A 608 -36.07 -2.65 8.63
N PHE A 609 -36.51 -2.98 9.85
CA PHE A 609 -35.86 -2.54 11.07
C PHE A 609 -35.00 -3.68 11.63
N PHE A 610 -33.67 -3.51 11.59
CA PHE A 610 -32.73 -4.46 12.18
C PHE A 610 -32.31 -4.00 13.58
N PRO A 611 -32.24 -4.89 14.58
CA PRO A 611 -31.63 -4.56 15.86
C PRO A 611 -30.13 -4.24 15.68
N PRO A 612 -29.56 -3.36 16.53
CA PRO A 612 -28.13 -3.05 16.48
C PRO A 612 -27.31 -4.32 16.68
N GLN A 613 -26.35 -4.56 15.79
CA GLN A 613 -25.49 -5.74 15.83
C GLN A 613 -24.46 -5.58 16.95
N ILE A 614 -24.33 -6.58 17.83
CA ILE A 614 -23.32 -6.60 18.90
C ILE A 614 -21.96 -6.91 18.25
N PRO A 615 -20.90 -6.13 18.52
CA PRO A 615 -19.55 -6.44 18.04
C PRO A 615 -19.11 -7.85 18.49
N GLY A 616 -18.53 -8.64 17.57
CA GLY A 616 -17.97 -9.97 17.87
C GLY A 616 -18.85 -11.17 17.45
N VAL A 617 -20.11 -10.95 17.08
CA VAL A 617 -20.98 -12.02 16.56
C VAL A 617 -20.59 -12.40 15.13
N LEU A 618 -20.71 -13.69 14.79
CA LEU A 618 -20.49 -14.23 13.45
C LEU A 618 -21.41 -13.50 12.44
N ASP A 619 -20.81 -12.80 11.46
CA ASP A 619 -21.55 -12.17 10.37
C ASP A 619 -22.09 -13.27 9.44
N LEU A 620 -23.38 -13.58 9.56
CA LEU A 620 -24.07 -14.64 8.81
C LEU A 620 -24.34 -14.30 7.33
N GLY A 621 -23.67 -13.28 6.77
CA GLY A 621 -23.87 -12.91 5.37
C GLY A 621 -25.08 -12.02 5.15
N THR A 622 -25.44 -11.19 6.14
CA THR A 622 -26.55 -10.24 6.04
C THR A 622 -26.36 -9.34 4.81
N GLY A 623 -27.30 -9.38 3.86
CA GLY A 623 -27.23 -8.62 2.61
C GLY A 623 -26.51 -9.31 1.44
N ALA A 624 -26.02 -10.55 1.60
CA ALA A 624 -25.45 -11.32 0.50
C ALA A 624 -26.53 -11.75 -0.51
N GLY A 625 -26.40 -11.28 -1.76
CA GLY A 625 -27.28 -11.64 -2.87
C GLY A 625 -26.87 -12.95 -3.56
N ALA A 626 -27.73 -13.44 -4.46
CA ALA A 626 -27.38 -14.57 -5.33
C ALA A 626 -26.25 -14.19 -6.30
N ILE A 627 -25.29 -15.09 -6.48
CA ILE A 627 -24.17 -14.92 -7.42
C ILE A 627 -24.61 -15.14 -8.87
N ALA A 628 -25.69 -15.90 -9.09
CA ALA A 628 -26.28 -16.13 -10.39
C ALA A 628 -27.78 -16.40 -10.24
N ASN A 629 -28.57 -15.88 -11.18
CA ASN A 629 -29.96 -16.27 -11.38
C ASN A 629 -30.07 -16.81 -12.81
N ILE A 630 -30.45 -18.07 -12.96
CA ILE A 630 -30.53 -18.75 -14.24
C ILE A 630 -31.97 -19.20 -14.46
N GLY A 631 -32.59 -18.71 -15.52
CA GLY A 631 -33.99 -18.99 -15.85
C GLY A 631 -34.14 -19.71 -17.18
N TRP A 632 -35.09 -20.65 -17.25
CA TRP A 632 -35.50 -21.35 -18.46
C TRP A 632 -37.01 -21.54 -18.51
N ASN A 633 -37.57 -21.78 -19.70
CA ASN A 633 -38.98 -22.13 -19.84
C ASN A 633 -39.12 -23.61 -20.18
N LEU A 634 -39.74 -24.38 -19.28
CA LEU A 634 -40.13 -25.76 -19.55
C LEU A 634 -41.61 -25.81 -19.94
N GLY A 635 -41.88 -25.61 -21.24
CA GLY A 635 -43.25 -25.50 -21.76
C GLY A 635 -43.92 -24.21 -21.26
N ARG A 636 -45.03 -24.32 -20.52
CA ARG A 636 -45.74 -23.17 -19.91
C ARG A 636 -45.17 -22.73 -18.55
N TYR A 637 -44.16 -23.44 -18.06
CA TYR A 637 -43.63 -23.26 -16.71
C TYR A 637 -42.25 -22.60 -16.77
N PRO A 638 -42.12 -21.32 -16.41
CA PRO A 638 -40.81 -20.74 -16.11
C PRO A 638 -40.20 -21.48 -14.91
N VAL A 639 -38.92 -21.82 -15.04
CA VAL A 639 -38.08 -22.44 -14.02
C VAL A 639 -36.88 -21.53 -13.81
N ASP A 640 -36.75 -20.97 -12.62
CA ASP A 640 -35.66 -20.10 -12.22
C ASP A 640 -34.85 -20.74 -11.09
N VAL A 641 -33.53 -20.59 -11.17
CA VAL A 641 -32.56 -21.07 -10.18
C VAL A 641 -31.69 -19.92 -9.73
N ALA A 642 -31.75 -19.60 -8.45
CA ALA A 642 -30.82 -18.68 -7.82
C ALA A 642 -29.72 -19.49 -7.12
N ILE A 643 -28.46 -19.22 -7.47
CA ILE A 643 -27.29 -19.82 -6.82
C ILE A 643 -26.72 -18.79 -5.86
N ARG A 644 -26.50 -19.20 -4.61
CA ARG A 644 -25.86 -18.40 -3.58
C ARG A 644 -24.58 -19.09 -3.16
N ALA A 645 -23.46 -18.36 -3.14
CA ALA A 645 -22.21 -18.85 -2.61
C ALA A 645 -21.56 -17.74 -1.78
N LEU A 646 -21.14 -18.05 -0.57
CA LEU A 646 -20.51 -17.13 0.36
C LEU A 646 -19.33 -17.81 1.02
N SER A 647 -18.16 -17.17 1.00
CA SER A 647 -17.01 -17.58 1.81
C SER A 647 -16.46 -16.34 2.49
N ARG A 648 -16.46 -16.31 3.82
CA ARG A 648 -16.00 -15.18 4.62
C ARG A 648 -15.17 -15.69 5.78
N LYS A 649 -13.98 -15.10 5.93
CA LYS A 649 -13.13 -15.31 7.10
C LYS A 649 -13.02 -13.99 7.83
N THR A 650 -13.47 -13.96 9.06
CA THR A 650 -13.48 -12.77 9.91
C THR A 650 -12.73 -13.08 11.19
N GLY A 651 -11.91 -12.15 11.65
CA GLY A 651 -11.17 -12.27 12.88
C GLY A 651 -11.22 -10.97 13.63
N SER A 652 -11.47 -11.04 14.94
CA SER A 652 -11.37 -9.91 15.85
C SER A 652 -10.42 -10.26 16.97
N ASP A 653 -9.55 -9.33 17.31
CA ASP A 653 -8.62 -9.44 18.44
C ASP A 653 -8.80 -8.17 19.27
N LEU A 654 -9.28 -8.35 20.50
CA LEU A 654 -9.49 -7.28 21.46
C LEU A 654 -8.48 -7.46 22.60
N MET A 655 -7.56 -6.51 22.70
CA MET A 655 -6.57 -6.46 23.76
C MET A 655 -6.80 -5.22 24.64
N SER A 656 -6.78 -5.41 25.95
CA SER A 656 -6.84 -4.31 26.90
C SER A 656 -5.92 -4.56 28.08
N ALA A 657 -5.10 -3.58 28.44
CA ALA A 657 -4.14 -3.67 29.55
C ALA A 657 -4.23 -2.44 30.47
N PRO A 658 -5.34 -2.25 31.22
CA PRO A 658 -5.43 -1.16 32.18
C PRO A 658 -4.36 -1.31 33.27
N LYS A 659 -3.66 -0.20 33.52
CA LYS A 659 -2.51 -0.13 34.43
C LYS A 659 -2.69 1.03 35.40
N VAL A 660 -2.54 0.75 36.69
CA VAL A 660 -2.68 1.76 37.74
C VAL A 660 -1.60 1.60 38.80
N THR A 661 -1.01 2.71 39.21
CA THR A 661 -0.02 2.73 40.28
C THR A 661 -0.66 3.31 41.54
N VAL A 662 -0.65 2.55 42.63
CA VAL A 662 -1.37 2.91 43.86
C VAL A 662 -0.53 2.56 45.10
N LEU A 663 -0.74 3.32 46.18
CA LEU A 663 -0.11 3.05 47.46
C LEU A 663 -0.79 1.87 48.16
N SER A 664 -0.02 1.05 48.88
CA SER A 664 -0.57 -0.02 49.71
C SER A 664 -1.66 0.50 50.65
N GLY A 665 -2.82 -0.16 50.65
CA GLY A 665 -4.00 0.17 51.46
C GLY A 665 -4.95 1.21 50.86
N LYS A 666 -4.60 1.85 49.73
CA LYS A 666 -5.49 2.81 49.04
C LYS A 666 -6.21 2.17 47.87
N ARG A 667 -7.47 2.56 47.66
CA ARG A 667 -8.24 2.17 46.47
C ARG A 667 -7.90 3.10 45.30
N ALA A 668 -7.68 2.52 44.13
CA ALA A 668 -7.59 3.25 42.86
C ALA A 668 -8.53 2.63 41.83
N THR A 669 -9.08 3.46 40.96
CA THR A 669 -10.03 3.07 39.91
C THR A 669 -9.60 3.67 38.58
N ILE A 670 -9.59 2.87 37.52
CA ILE A 670 -9.37 3.31 36.14
C ILE A 670 -10.52 2.79 35.27
N THR A 671 -11.12 3.68 34.49
CA THR A 671 -12.26 3.37 33.61
C THR A 671 -11.91 3.83 32.20
N VAL A 672 -11.93 2.88 31.26
CA VAL A 672 -11.73 3.11 29.82
C VAL A 672 -12.97 2.57 29.12
N ALA A 673 -13.97 3.45 28.94
CA ALA A 673 -15.27 3.05 28.42
C ALA A 673 -15.91 4.16 27.57
N GLN A 674 -16.78 3.75 26.66
CA GLN A 674 -17.69 4.64 25.97
C GLN A 674 -18.97 4.79 26.80
N GLU A 675 -19.44 6.03 26.96
CA GLU A 675 -20.72 6.33 27.61
C GLU A 675 -21.86 6.19 26.60
N LEU A 676 -22.78 5.27 26.87
CA LEU A 676 -24.02 5.11 26.10
C LEU A 676 -25.20 5.60 26.93
N ARG A 677 -25.98 6.52 26.35
CA ARG A 677 -27.21 7.03 26.96
C ARG A 677 -28.41 6.20 26.50
N TYR A 678 -29.15 5.66 27.47
CA TYR A 678 -30.37 4.89 27.25
C TYR A 678 -31.57 5.64 27.83
N PRO A 679 -32.66 5.82 27.08
CA PRO A 679 -33.89 6.36 27.64
C PRO A 679 -34.55 5.29 28.53
N GLU A 680 -34.96 5.69 29.74
CA GLU A 680 -35.71 4.81 30.65
C GLU A 680 -37.23 4.88 30.41
N SER A 681 -37.69 5.94 29.75
CA SER A 681 -39.10 6.11 29.40
C SER A 681 -39.25 6.67 27.98
N TYR A 682 -40.39 6.38 27.36
CA TYR A 682 -40.81 6.99 26.10
C TYR A 682 -42.08 7.78 26.36
N GLY A 683 -42.18 8.97 25.75
CA GLY A 683 -43.42 9.73 25.75
C GLY A 683 -44.55 8.98 25.03
N ASP A 684 -45.78 9.46 25.19
CA ASP A 684 -46.95 8.86 24.58
C ASP A 684 -46.84 8.80 23.05
N ILE A 685 -47.35 7.72 22.47
CA ILE A 685 -47.46 7.55 21.02
C ILE A 685 -48.81 8.13 20.60
N ASP A 686 -48.79 9.20 19.80
CA ASP A 686 -50.00 9.80 19.26
C ASP A 686 -50.30 9.25 17.87
N SER A 687 -51.53 8.76 17.66
CA SER A 687 -52.03 8.34 16.36
C SER A 687 -53.14 9.27 15.91
N GLN A 688 -52.90 10.05 14.85
CA GLN A 688 -53.92 10.87 14.21
C GLN A 688 -54.53 10.10 13.05
N VAL A 689 -55.81 9.74 13.19
CA VAL A 689 -56.60 9.17 12.09
C VAL A 689 -57.29 10.31 11.35
N SER A 690 -56.94 10.52 10.09
CA SER A 690 -57.65 11.47 9.25
C SER A 690 -59.05 10.92 8.94
N GLN A 691 -60.08 11.61 9.43
CA GLN A 691 -61.46 11.26 9.13
C GLN A 691 -61.75 11.65 7.68
N ALA A 692 -62.07 10.68 6.82
CA ALA A 692 -62.45 10.94 5.43
C ALA A 692 -63.71 11.84 5.42
N SER A 693 -63.56 13.10 5.01
CA SER A 693 -64.69 13.99 4.83
C SER A 693 -65.45 13.56 3.57
N GLY A 694 -66.64 12.99 3.78
CA GLY A 694 -67.54 12.58 2.71
C GLY A 694 -68.09 13.78 1.92
N GLY A 695 -67.31 14.31 0.98
CA GLY A 695 -67.77 15.20 -0.07
C GLY A 695 -68.13 14.38 -1.31
N SER A 696 -69.40 13.99 -1.44
CA SER A 696 -69.92 13.28 -2.62
C SER A 696 -69.96 14.18 -3.85
N ILE A 697 -69.09 13.94 -4.84
CA ILE A 697 -69.46 13.85 -6.27
C ILE A 697 -68.54 12.82 -6.94
N GLY A 698 -69.08 11.63 -7.23
CA GLY A 698 -68.52 10.69 -8.21
C GLY A 698 -67.35 9.79 -7.77
N GLY A 699 -67.68 8.62 -7.21
CA GLY A 699 -66.92 7.38 -7.39
C GLY A 699 -65.48 7.31 -6.86
N GLY A 700 -65.32 7.14 -5.54
CA GLY A 700 -64.05 6.70 -4.94
C GLY A 700 -64.09 6.85 -3.41
N GLY A 701 -64.13 5.75 -2.66
CA GLY A 701 -64.07 5.79 -1.20
C GLY A 701 -62.73 6.37 -0.74
N GLY A 702 -62.76 7.46 0.03
CA GLY A 702 -61.55 8.06 0.59
C GLY A 702 -60.98 7.17 1.70
N ASN A 703 -59.75 6.67 1.52
CA ASN A 703 -59.05 5.89 2.53
C ASN A 703 -58.64 6.80 3.69
N ALA A 704 -59.01 6.45 4.92
CA ALA A 704 -58.54 7.14 6.11
C ALA A 704 -57.02 6.92 6.25
N SER A 705 -56.22 8.01 6.26
CA SER A 705 -54.79 7.93 6.55
C SER A 705 -54.58 7.94 8.06
N VAL A 706 -53.75 7.03 8.56
CA VAL A 706 -53.31 7.00 9.97
C VAL A 706 -51.87 7.50 10.01
N THR A 707 -51.64 8.62 10.68
CA THR A 707 -50.29 9.10 10.98
C THR A 707 -49.95 8.74 12.42
N ILE A 708 -48.92 7.92 12.62
CA ILE A 708 -48.42 7.55 13.95
C ILE A 708 -47.17 8.38 14.22
N THR A 709 -47.21 9.22 15.26
CA THR A 709 -46.04 9.94 15.76
C THR A 709 -45.40 9.10 16.86
N ALA A 710 -44.15 8.69 16.65
CA ALA A 710 -43.41 7.91 17.66
C ALA A 710 -43.17 8.74 18.93
N GLY A 711 -43.27 8.09 20.09
CA GLY A 711 -43.03 8.71 21.38
C GLY A 711 -41.59 9.19 21.53
N THR A 712 -41.40 10.43 21.99
CA THR A 712 -40.06 10.99 22.22
C THR A 712 -39.39 10.31 23.42
N PRO A 713 -38.16 9.80 23.30
CA PRO A 713 -37.42 9.22 24.43
C PRO A 713 -37.16 10.28 25.53
N ARG A 714 -37.36 9.89 26.80
CA ARG A 714 -37.19 10.72 28.01
C ARG A 714 -36.38 9.95 29.06
N ASP A 715 -35.97 10.66 30.12
CA ASP A 715 -35.27 10.10 31.29
C ASP A 715 -34.03 9.26 30.92
N PHE A 716 -33.01 9.90 30.34
CA PHE A 716 -31.80 9.19 29.90
C PHE A 716 -30.87 8.82 31.06
N THR A 717 -30.45 7.56 31.13
CA THR A 717 -29.37 7.09 32.00
C THR A 717 -28.13 6.67 31.22
N VAL A 718 -26.96 6.95 31.79
CA VAL A 718 -25.67 6.63 31.17
C VAL A 718 -25.21 5.27 31.66
N ARG A 719 -24.80 4.40 30.73
CA ARG A 719 -24.09 3.16 31.03
C ARG A 719 -22.75 3.15 30.32
N ASN A 720 -21.71 2.75 31.05
CA ASN A 720 -20.37 2.61 30.52
C ASN A 720 -20.24 1.24 29.82
N VAL A 721 -19.80 1.26 28.57
CA VAL A 721 -19.42 0.05 27.82
C VAL A 721 -17.92 0.09 27.57
N GLY A 722 -17.17 -0.79 28.22
CA GLY A 722 -15.71 -0.84 28.15
C GLY A 722 -15.10 -1.56 29.35
N VAL A 723 -13.89 -1.16 29.73
CA VAL A 723 -13.11 -1.80 30.80
C VAL A 723 -13.06 -0.89 32.03
N GLU A 724 -13.46 -1.43 33.18
CA GLU A 724 -13.32 -0.79 34.49
C GLU A 724 -12.48 -1.69 35.40
N MET A 725 -11.41 -1.13 35.97
CA MET A 725 -10.56 -1.81 36.94
C MET A 725 -10.53 -1.01 38.23
N ALA A 726 -10.88 -1.66 39.34
CA ALA A 726 -10.79 -1.11 40.68
C ALA A 726 -9.96 -2.00 41.58
N VAL A 727 -8.92 -1.45 42.21
CA VAL A 727 -7.95 -2.22 42.97
C VAL A 727 -7.61 -1.60 44.31
N THR A 728 -7.34 -2.44 45.31
CA THR A 728 -6.93 -2.03 46.66
C THR A 728 -5.86 -3.00 47.17
N PRO A 729 -4.57 -2.73 46.93
CA PRO A 729 -3.50 -3.67 47.29
C PRO A 729 -3.14 -3.62 48.77
N ASN A 730 -2.63 -4.73 49.28
CA ASN A 730 -1.96 -4.83 50.58
C ASN A 730 -0.57 -5.45 50.37
N VAL A 731 0.49 -4.79 50.84
CA VAL A 731 1.88 -5.26 50.72
C VAL A 731 2.39 -5.70 52.09
N GLU A 732 2.59 -7.01 52.24
CA GLU A 732 3.09 -7.65 53.46
C GLU A 732 4.60 -7.96 53.33
N ASN A 733 5.31 -8.09 54.46
CA ASN A 733 6.68 -8.61 54.48
C ASN A 733 6.59 -10.14 54.64
N ASN A 734 7.19 -10.89 53.72
CA ASN A 734 7.26 -12.36 53.79
C ASN A 734 8.30 -12.85 54.80
#